data_AF-A0AAD8TUH3-F1
#
_entry.id   AF-A0AAD8TUH3-F1
#
_cell.length_a   1.000
_cell.length_b   1.000
_cell.length_c   1.000
_cell.angle_alpha   90.00
_cell.angle_beta   90.00
_cell.angle_gamma   90.00
#
_symmetry.space_group_name_H-M   'P 1'
#
loop_
_entity.id
_entity.type
_entity.pdbx_description
1 polymer ?
#
loop_
_entity_poly.entity_id
_entity_poly.type
_entity_poly.pdbx_seq_one_letter_code
_entity_poly.pdbx_strand_id
1 'polypeptide(L)'
;MNFEKARLIDPNIMTYMDEYAILLKFKSDNTRLNKLVHDMLHIDPARAETCVALAAFWERKDERKALTYAEKSLRVDDRHITGYIMKGNLHLSSNRPDLAVTDFRAAQELRADLRSYQGLVRAYLALSKCKDALFTAREAMKVMHQSAKALKLVGDVHAISSSGREKARKFYESAIRLEPGFLGAALALADLHIAEGRNKEAVLLLERYLRQWADDSLHIKLAQVFAATNLLSDALSHYQAALRINPYNEAAKKGLERLEKQMKGIDPDAPEDEDENEAEDDGDQDDAELLTRHRLHRIELYVPMGRSKGATAAVRKRDDAPKIDGEAPRPCPSLIPDLLSNIHDRLGFLDRVAFAAVFASSCDDDDLFKPHAPWLVFPRNTPETVELFSIADRLGATVPAPAPALRDHLVVGSSRGWLATADARGQIYLDNPATGEQHELPHIATTGVFLPSAKYHHFSLVMEPFLTIRYGHGPPFDHCWVNTHTWDNSLMRTRFYRKVVLSSSSSSRRPGAYAAMLLWRRELGAPAFASSEDPVWRLARSPDGVEDAIHHDGQFYSVSYTGLVEAWERDAVSGAYTSTAVAPRLAVEEHKKEHGEPSCRKYLAAAPGGRLMVVIKYYPEQGRRSWAWSFKVHVLGDDGQWKETRDIGDLAVFVGMNNSLCVPTTGRPQIEAGCVYYTGDELGALEARKDSYLYSSSRDGSDQGAVGVYSLKDGTLKKMEALGKEQRSFYPPPAWITPSIP
;
A
#
# COMPACT_ATOMS: atom_id res chain seq x y z
N MET A 1 -2.10 13.35 -3.83
CA MET A 1 -0.94 14.22 -4.10
C MET A 1 -1.34 15.66 -3.79
N ASN A 2 -0.51 16.43 -3.07
CA ASN A 2 -0.83 17.82 -2.73
C ASN A 2 0.03 18.74 -3.63
N PHE A 3 -0.53 19.18 -4.76
CA PHE A 3 0.17 19.93 -5.81
C PHE A 3 0.84 21.21 -5.30
N GLU A 4 0.24 21.86 -4.31
CA GLU A 4 0.81 23.04 -3.65
C GLU A 4 2.12 22.72 -2.94
N LYS A 5 2.17 21.58 -2.24
CA LYS A 5 3.41 21.10 -1.64
C LYS A 5 4.44 20.80 -2.72
N ALA A 6 4.06 20.18 -3.84
CA ALA A 6 5.00 19.90 -4.93
C ALA A 6 5.66 21.18 -5.48
N ARG A 7 4.89 22.24 -5.73
CA ARG A 7 5.42 23.54 -6.21
C ARG A 7 6.19 24.35 -5.16
N LEU A 8 5.86 24.20 -3.87
CA LEU A 8 6.66 24.77 -2.79
C LEU A 8 8.07 24.17 -2.73
N ILE A 9 8.20 22.93 -3.19
CA ILE A 9 9.43 22.17 -3.15
C ILE A 9 10.27 22.42 -4.40
N ASP A 10 9.62 22.36 -5.55
CA ASP A 10 10.21 22.64 -6.84
C ASP A 10 9.30 23.65 -7.54
N PRO A 11 9.62 24.95 -7.50
CA PRO A 11 8.83 25.99 -8.17
C PRO A 11 8.76 25.81 -9.69
N ASN A 12 9.72 25.08 -10.28
CA ASN A 12 9.85 24.89 -11.71
C ASN A 12 9.20 23.59 -12.22
N ILE A 13 8.53 22.83 -11.34
CA ILE A 13 7.83 21.61 -11.73
C ILE A 13 6.71 21.93 -12.74
N MET A 14 6.74 21.26 -13.89
CA MET A 14 5.75 21.40 -14.97
C MET A 14 4.88 20.15 -15.14
N THR A 15 5.42 18.98 -14.81
CA THR A 15 4.71 17.70 -14.94
C THR A 15 3.51 17.65 -13.99
N TYR A 16 2.34 17.25 -14.51
CA TYR A 16 1.04 17.23 -13.81
C TYR A 16 0.52 18.61 -13.35
N MET A 17 1.09 19.72 -13.80
CA MET A 17 0.56 21.05 -13.46
C MET A 17 -0.70 21.41 -14.27
N ASP A 18 -0.89 20.78 -15.43
CA ASP A 18 -2.15 20.76 -16.18
C ASP A 18 -3.30 20.15 -15.35
N GLU A 19 -3.03 19.05 -14.65
CA GLU A 19 -3.96 18.41 -13.72
C GLU A 19 -4.30 19.33 -12.54
N TYR A 20 -3.28 20.00 -12.00
CA TYR A 20 -3.48 20.98 -10.94
C TYR A 20 -4.32 22.17 -11.42
N ALA A 21 -4.06 22.68 -12.63
CA ALA A 21 -4.82 23.76 -13.23
C ALA A 21 -6.30 23.38 -13.40
N ILE A 22 -6.59 22.16 -13.86
CA ILE A 22 -7.96 21.63 -13.95
C ILE A 22 -8.61 21.54 -12.56
N LEU A 23 -7.89 21.10 -11.54
CA LEU A 23 -8.41 21.05 -10.17
C LEU A 23 -8.70 22.43 -9.58
N LEU A 24 -7.82 23.39 -9.80
CA LEU A 24 -8.03 24.79 -9.39
C LEU A 24 -9.26 25.38 -10.08
N LYS A 25 -9.42 25.10 -11.38
CA LYS A 25 -10.64 25.45 -12.13
C LYS A 25 -11.89 24.82 -11.50
N PHE A 26 -11.85 23.53 -11.16
CA PHE A 26 -12.99 22.86 -10.50
C PHE A 26 -13.34 23.48 -9.13
N LYS A 27 -12.33 23.92 -8.38
CA LYS A 27 -12.52 24.63 -7.10
C LYS A 27 -12.92 26.11 -7.27
N SER A 28 -12.95 26.62 -8.50
CA SER A 28 -13.16 28.04 -8.83
C SER A 28 -12.13 28.99 -8.22
N ASP A 29 -10.92 28.52 -7.92
CA ASP A 29 -9.82 29.37 -7.45
C ASP A 29 -9.04 29.97 -8.63
N ASN A 30 -9.65 30.98 -9.26
CA ASN A 30 -9.09 31.65 -10.43
C ASN A 30 -7.80 32.43 -10.11
N THR A 31 -7.61 32.86 -8.86
CA THR A 31 -6.43 33.62 -8.45
C THR A 31 -5.18 32.75 -8.50
N ARG A 32 -5.26 31.55 -7.91
CA ARG A 32 -4.17 30.58 -7.96
C ARG A 32 -3.99 30.01 -9.36
N LEU A 33 -5.06 29.81 -10.11
CA LEU A 33 -4.97 29.37 -11.50
C LEU A 33 -4.22 30.39 -12.36
N ASN A 34 -4.53 31.68 -12.22
CA ASN A 34 -3.84 32.74 -12.96
C ASN A 34 -2.34 32.78 -12.60
N LYS A 35 -2.02 32.71 -11.31
CA LYS A 35 -0.64 32.65 -10.85
C LYS A 35 0.11 31.43 -11.40
N LEU A 36 -0.53 30.25 -11.36
CA LEU A 36 0.03 29.02 -11.89
C LEU A 36 0.34 29.13 -13.39
N VAL A 37 -0.61 29.66 -14.17
CA VAL A 37 -0.44 29.85 -15.62
C VAL A 37 0.70 30.83 -15.91
N HIS A 38 0.77 31.93 -15.18
CA HIS A 38 1.85 32.91 -15.33
C HIS A 38 3.22 32.29 -15.02
N ASP A 39 3.34 31.55 -13.93
CA ASP A 39 4.58 30.85 -13.58
C ASP A 39 4.96 29.83 -14.68
N MET A 40 4.00 29.04 -15.16
CA MET A 40 4.23 28.03 -16.21
C MET A 40 4.67 28.65 -17.54
N LEU A 41 4.15 29.84 -17.89
CA LEU A 41 4.57 30.59 -19.06
C LEU A 41 6.01 31.09 -18.95
N HIS A 42 6.46 31.49 -17.76
CA HIS A 42 7.85 31.92 -17.52
C HIS A 42 8.83 30.76 -17.55
N ILE A 43 8.43 29.57 -17.10
CA ILE A 43 9.28 28.38 -17.10
C ILE A 43 9.41 27.81 -18.50
N ASP A 44 8.29 27.43 -19.13
CA ASP A 44 8.26 26.89 -20.48
C ASP A 44 6.89 27.10 -21.15
N PRO A 45 6.79 28.08 -22.07
CA PRO A 45 5.54 28.38 -22.78
C PRO A 45 5.22 27.40 -23.92
N ALA A 46 6.16 26.54 -24.32
CA ALA A 46 6.01 25.63 -25.45
C ALA A 46 5.47 24.25 -25.05
N ARG A 47 5.44 23.92 -23.76
CA ARG A 47 4.95 22.62 -23.26
C ARG A 47 3.44 22.41 -23.40
N ALA A 48 3.07 21.13 -23.56
CA ALA A 48 1.67 20.71 -23.62
C ALA A 48 0.92 21.03 -22.33
N GLU A 49 1.53 20.85 -21.15
CA GLU A 49 0.90 21.14 -19.87
C GLU A 49 0.58 22.62 -19.70
N THR A 50 1.47 23.51 -20.15
CA THR A 50 1.25 24.97 -20.15
C THR A 50 0.10 25.34 -21.06
N CYS A 51 0.01 24.71 -22.23
CA CYS A 51 -1.09 24.91 -23.17
C CYS A 51 -2.44 24.46 -22.58
N VAL A 52 -2.49 23.33 -21.86
CA VAL A 52 -3.72 22.89 -21.18
C VAL A 52 -4.09 23.81 -20.01
N ALA A 53 -3.11 24.27 -19.22
CA ALA A 53 -3.36 25.23 -18.14
C ALA A 53 -3.90 26.57 -18.68
N LEU A 54 -3.37 27.04 -19.82
CA LEU A 54 -3.91 28.19 -20.54
C LEU A 54 -5.35 27.95 -21.03
N ALA A 55 -5.63 26.79 -21.60
CA ALA A 55 -6.98 26.43 -22.02
C ALA A 55 -7.96 26.47 -20.82
N ALA A 56 -7.56 25.93 -19.66
CA ALA A 56 -8.36 25.97 -18.44
C ALA A 56 -8.66 27.41 -17.95
N PHE A 57 -7.68 28.31 -18.10
CA PHE A 57 -7.82 29.72 -17.73
C PHE A 57 -8.72 30.51 -18.69
N TRP A 58 -8.58 30.25 -20.00
CA TRP A 58 -9.34 30.97 -21.02
C TRP A 58 -10.78 30.47 -21.19
N GLU A 59 -11.11 29.24 -20.79
CA GLU A 59 -12.44 28.64 -20.99
C GLU A 59 -13.61 29.52 -20.53
N ARG A 60 -13.48 30.22 -19.40
CA ARG A 60 -14.54 31.11 -18.89
C ARG A 60 -14.54 32.50 -19.53
N LYS A 61 -13.44 32.90 -20.20
CA LYS A 61 -13.26 34.24 -20.77
C LYS A 61 -13.50 34.27 -22.27
N ASP A 62 -12.95 33.29 -22.98
CA ASP A 62 -12.98 33.17 -24.43
C ASP A 62 -12.79 31.68 -24.79
N GLU A 63 -13.91 31.02 -25.05
CA GLU A 63 -13.97 29.59 -25.37
C GLU A 63 -13.17 29.25 -26.64
N ARG A 64 -13.14 30.17 -27.63
CA ARG A 64 -12.39 29.97 -28.88
C ARG A 64 -10.89 29.98 -28.64
N LYS A 65 -10.39 30.90 -27.80
CA LYS A 65 -8.98 30.90 -27.38
C LYS A 65 -8.66 29.65 -26.59
N ALA A 66 -9.53 29.23 -25.67
CA ALA A 66 -9.34 28.01 -24.90
C ALA A 66 -9.18 26.78 -25.81
N LEU A 67 -10.03 26.65 -26.83
CA LEU A 67 -9.95 25.57 -27.83
C LEU A 67 -8.63 25.62 -28.61
N THR A 68 -8.20 26.80 -29.02
CA THR A 68 -6.93 27.00 -29.74
C THR A 68 -5.73 26.52 -28.92
N TYR A 69 -5.72 26.78 -27.61
CA TYR A 69 -4.67 26.31 -26.70
C TYR A 69 -4.76 24.81 -26.43
N ALA A 70 -5.96 24.25 -26.30
CA ALA A 70 -6.14 22.80 -26.21
C ALA A 70 -5.61 22.09 -27.47
N GLU A 71 -5.90 22.60 -28.67
CA GLU A 71 -5.32 22.09 -29.93
C GLU A 71 -3.81 22.29 -30.01
N LYS A 72 -3.29 23.42 -29.50
CA LYS A 72 -1.85 23.67 -29.42
C LYS A 72 -1.18 22.61 -28.54
N SER A 73 -1.79 22.21 -27.43
CA SER A 73 -1.25 21.14 -26.57
C SER A 73 -1.06 19.83 -27.34
N LEU A 74 -2.00 19.48 -28.23
CA LEU A 74 -1.97 18.27 -29.03
C LEU A 74 -1.04 18.36 -30.26
N ARG A 75 -0.74 19.57 -30.73
CA ARG A 75 0.32 19.79 -31.75
C ARG A 75 1.71 19.64 -31.17
N VAL A 76 1.88 19.93 -29.88
CA VAL A 76 3.15 19.79 -29.16
C VAL A 76 3.38 18.33 -28.74
N ASP A 77 2.35 17.70 -28.18
CA ASP A 77 2.36 16.29 -27.77
C ASP A 77 1.04 15.63 -28.15
N ASP A 78 1.09 14.79 -29.19
CA ASP A 78 -0.06 14.07 -29.74
C ASP A 78 -0.52 12.90 -28.84
N ARG A 79 0.25 12.56 -27.81
CA ARG A 79 -0.09 11.54 -26.80
C ARG A 79 -0.52 12.17 -25.48
N HIS A 80 -0.76 13.49 -25.45
CA HIS A 80 -1.16 14.21 -24.25
C HIS A 80 -2.65 13.99 -23.90
N ILE A 81 -2.91 13.05 -22.99
CA ILE A 81 -4.27 12.63 -22.58
C ILE A 81 -5.10 13.81 -22.05
N THR A 82 -4.52 14.65 -21.18
CA THR A 82 -5.22 15.80 -20.59
C THR A 82 -5.64 16.83 -21.65
N GLY A 83 -4.84 16.96 -22.72
CA GLY A 83 -5.16 17.82 -23.86
C GLY A 83 -6.42 17.39 -24.59
N TYR A 84 -6.55 16.09 -24.87
CA TYR A 84 -7.78 15.54 -25.47
C TYR A 84 -8.99 15.68 -24.54
N ILE A 85 -8.82 15.43 -23.24
CA ILE A 85 -9.89 15.61 -22.25
C ILE A 85 -10.34 17.08 -22.18
N MET A 86 -9.40 18.02 -22.17
CA MET A 86 -9.70 19.46 -22.17
C MET A 86 -10.46 19.86 -23.44
N LYS A 87 -9.96 19.44 -24.61
CA LYS A 87 -10.60 19.71 -25.90
C LYS A 87 -12.02 19.13 -25.97
N GLY A 88 -12.21 17.90 -25.53
CA GLY A 88 -13.54 17.27 -25.47
C GLY A 88 -14.50 18.00 -24.51
N ASN A 89 -14.01 18.49 -23.36
CA ASN A 89 -14.83 19.29 -22.45
C ASN A 89 -15.24 20.64 -23.07
N LEU A 90 -14.34 21.30 -23.80
CA LEU A 90 -14.64 22.55 -24.52
C LEU A 90 -15.66 22.32 -25.64
N HIS A 91 -15.57 21.20 -26.36
CA HIS A 91 -16.60 20.85 -27.33
C HIS A 91 -17.96 20.58 -26.69
N LEU A 92 -18.01 20.03 -25.46
CA LEU A 92 -19.26 19.90 -24.71
C LEU A 92 -19.84 21.25 -24.29
N SER A 93 -19.02 22.22 -23.85
CA SER A 93 -19.50 23.57 -23.52
C SER A 93 -19.98 24.33 -24.76
N SER A 94 -19.34 24.11 -25.91
CA SER A 94 -19.72 24.69 -27.21
C SER A 94 -20.96 24.04 -27.84
N ASN A 95 -21.62 23.12 -27.14
CA ASN A 95 -22.76 22.34 -27.64
C ASN A 95 -22.45 21.52 -28.92
N ARG A 96 -21.22 20.99 -29.03
CA ARG A 96 -20.74 20.10 -30.10
C ARG A 96 -20.36 18.71 -29.54
N PRO A 97 -21.34 17.94 -29.03
CA PRO A 97 -21.05 16.68 -28.35
C PRO A 97 -20.56 15.57 -29.30
N ASP A 98 -20.79 15.69 -30.60
CA ASP A 98 -20.27 14.80 -31.64
C ASP A 98 -18.73 14.85 -31.72
N LEU A 99 -18.15 16.05 -31.77
CA LEU A 99 -16.70 16.23 -31.73
C LEU A 99 -16.13 15.80 -30.39
N ALA A 100 -16.82 16.10 -29.28
CA ALA A 100 -16.40 15.68 -27.95
C ALA A 100 -16.26 14.14 -27.83
N VAL A 101 -17.15 13.36 -28.45
CA VAL A 101 -17.02 11.89 -28.49
C VAL A 101 -15.71 11.48 -29.16
N THR A 102 -15.32 12.13 -30.26
CA THR A 102 -14.07 11.80 -30.96
C THR A 102 -12.84 12.10 -30.10
N ASP A 103 -12.79 13.26 -29.44
CA ASP A 103 -11.66 13.63 -28.60
C ASP A 103 -11.55 12.75 -27.36
N PHE A 104 -12.66 12.42 -26.69
CA PHE A 104 -12.60 11.53 -25.53
C PHE A 104 -12.28 10.08 -25.90
N ARG A 105 -12.67 9.61 -27.10
CA ARG A 105 -12.23 8.30 -27.60
C ARG A 105 -10.74 8.29 -27.88
N ALA A 106 -10.18 9.34 -28.47
CA ALA A 106 -8.74 9.48 -28.64
C ALA A 106 -8.01 9.45 -27.28
N ALA A 107 -8.53 10.13 -26.26
CA ALA A 107 -8.00 10.03 -24.90
C ALA A 107 -8.06 8.59 -24.34
N GLN A 108 -9.16 7.88 -24.59
CA GLN A 108 -9.38 6.51 -24.14
C GLN A 108 -8.43 5.51 -24.82
N GLU A 109 -8.16 5.68 -26.11
CA GLU A 109 -7.23 4.87 -26.90
C GLU A 109 -5.78 5.00 -26.40
N LEU A 110 -5.40 6.20 -25.96
CA LEU A 110 -4.09 6.44 -25.33
C LEU A 110 -4.01 5.79 -23.95
N ARG A 111 -5.02 6.04 -23.09
CA ARG A 111 -5.15 5.42 -21.78
C ARG A 111 -6.58 5.52 -21.28
N ALA A 112 -7.22 4.38 -21.06
CA ALA A 112 -8.52 4.32 -20.41
C ALA A 112 -8.44 4.85 -18.97
N ASP A 113 -9.04 6.01 -18.73
CA ASP A 113 -9.09 6.64 -17.41
C ASP A 113 -10.54 7.06 -17.06
N LEU A 114 -10.81 7.31 -15.78
CA LEU A 114 -12.17 7.64 -15.35
C LEU A 114 -12.74 8.88 -16.04
N ARG A 115 -11.89 9.86 -16.37
CA ARG A 115 -12.33 11.16 -16.91
C ARG A 115 -12.68 11.08 -18.38
N SER A 116 -11.96 10.29 -19.17
CA SER A 116 -12.34 9.97 -20.55
C SER A 116 -13.68 9.23 -20.58
N TYR A 117 -13.90 8.24 -19.70
CA TYR A 117 -15.21 7.59 -19.55
C TYR A 117 -16.33 8.57 -19.14
N GLN A 118 -16.08 9.44 -18.16
CA GLN A 118 -17.04 10.46 -17.73
C GLN A 118 -17.38 11.43 -18.86
N GLY A 119 -16.37 11.87 -19.62
CA GLY A 119 -16.53 12.74 -20.79
C GLY A 119 -17.37 12.09 -21.89
N LEU A 120 -17.05 10.83 -22.25
CA LEU A 120 -17.80 10.07 -23.25
C LEU A 120 -19.26 9.86 -22.85
N VAL A 121 -19.51 9.45 -21.60
CA VAL A 121 -20.88 9.27 -21.10
C VAL A 121 -21.64 10.59 -21.19
N ARG A 122 -21.07 11.71 -20.72
CA ARG A 122 -21.71 13.02 -20.84
C ARG A 122 -21.99 13.40 -22.30
N ALA A 123 -21.07 13.13 -23.21
CA ALA A 123 -21.25 13.40 -24.63
C ALA A 123 -22.35 12.55 -25.28
N TYR A 124 -22.40 11.25 -24.98
CA TYR A 124 -23.47 10.38 -25.46
C TYR A 124 -24.84 10.75 -24.88
N LEU A 125 -24.90 11.19 -23.63
CA LEU A 125 -26.13 11.66 -23.01
C LEU A 125 -26.63 12.97 -23.65
N ALA A 126 -25.72 13.91 -23.96
CA ALA A 126 -26.06 15.12 -24.71
C ALA A 126 -26.58 14.80 -26.12
N LEU A 127 -26.06 13.75 -26.76
CA LEU A 127 -26.55 13.22 -28.04
C LEU A 127 -27.84 12.38 -27.93
N SER A 128 -28.42 12.24 -26.73
CA SER A 128 -29.56 11.33 -26.47
C SER A 128 -29.28 9.86 -26.83
N LYS A 129 -28.01 9.46 -26.96
CA LYS A 129 -27.58 8.08 -27.23
C LYS A 129 -27.43 7.29 -25.94
N CYS A 130 -28.55 7.11 -25.22
CA CYS A 130 -28.55 6.48 -23.90
C CYS A 130 -28.00 5.04 -23.88
N LYS A 131 -28.14 4.29 -24.98
CA LYS A 131 -27.60 2.92 -25.10
C LYS A 131 -26.07 2.92 -25.12
N ASP A 132 -25.47 3.83 -25.90
CA ASP A 132 -24.02 3.96 -26.02
C ASP A 132 -23.42 4.52 -24.73
N ALA A 133 -24.11 5.47 -24.08
CA ALA A 133 -23.75 5.96 -22.76
C ALA A 133 -23.74 4.83 -21.71
N LEU A 134 -24.77 3.97 -21.72
CA LEU A 134 -24.85 2.85 -20.78
C LEU A 134 -23.78 1.79 -21.05
N PHE A 135 -23.48 1.52 -22.32
CA PHE A 135 -22.39 0.63 -22.71
C PHE A 135 -21.06 1.16 -22.18
N THR A 136 -20.75 2.43 -22.46
CA THR A 136 -19.52 3.10 -22.02
C THR A 136 -19.39 3.15 -20.49
N ALA A 137 -20.49 3.45 -19.78
CA ALA A 137 -20.49 3.44 -18.31
C ALA A 137 -20.26 2.04 -17.72
N ARG A 138 -20.80 0.99 -18.35
CA ARG A 138 -20.55 -0.40 -17.96
C ARG A 138 -19.14 -0.83 -18.28
N GLU A 139 -18.55 -0.36 -19.37
CA GLU A 139 -17.13 -0.57 -19.65
C GLU A 139 -16.26 0.10 -18.60
N ALA A 140 -16.57 1.33 -18.20
CA ALA A 140 -15.87 2.01 -17.10
C ALA A 140 -15.94 1.19 -15.79
N MET A 141 -17.12 0.63 -15.47
CA MET A 141 -17.30 -0.25 -14.31
C MET A 141 -16.57 -1.59 -14.46
N LYS A 142 -16.46 -2.11 -15.70
CA LYS A 142 -15.65 -3.29 -15.98
C LYS A 142 -14.19 -2.98 -15.71
N VAL A 143 -13.61 -1.98 -16.38
CA VAL A 143 -12.18 -1.56 -16.36
C VAL A 143 -11.71 -0.97 -15.03
N MET A 144 -12.62 -0.41 -14.24
CA MET A 144 -12.34 0.07 -12.88
C MET A 144 -13.17 -0.72 -11.88
N HIS A 145 -12.87 -2.01 -11.72
CA HIS A 145 -13.52 -2.85 -10.72
C HIS A 145 -13.33 -2.24 -9.31
N GLN A 146 -14.42 -2.19 -8.54
CA GLN A 146 -14.47 -1.56 -7.21
C GLN A 146 -14.22 -0.03 -7.19
N SER A 147 -14.60 0.70 -8.24
CA SER A 147 -14.63 2.16 -8.21
C SER A 147 -16.04 2.70 -7.90
N ALA A 148 -16.20 3.41 -6.79
CA ALA A 148 -17.46 4.10 -6.45
C ALA A 148 -17.84 5.14 -7.53
N LYS A 149 -16.84 5.77 -8.14
CA LYS A 149 -17.03 6.74 -9.23
C LYS A 149 -17.55 6.08 -10.52
N ALA A 150 -17.10 4.86 -10.83
CA ALA A 150 -17.60 4.10 -11.97
C ALA A 150 -19.04 3.58 -11.74
N LEU A 151 -19.36 3.15 -10.52
CA LEU A 151 -20.74 2.79 -10.13
C LEU A 151 -21.69 3.98 -10.26
N LYS A 152 -21.25 5.16 -9.80
CA LYS A 152 -21.99 6.41 -9.95
C LYS A 152 -22.24 6.75 -11.41
N LEU A 153 -21.27 6.54 -12.30
CA LEU A 153 -21.43 6.79 -13.73
C LEU A 153 -22.53 5.93 -14.38
N VAL A 154 -22.66 4.66 -13.98
CA VAL A 154 -23.78 3.80 -14.41
C VAL A 154 -25.11 4.29 -13.85
N GLY A 155 -25.10 4.76 -12.59
CA GLY A 155 -26.25 5.40 -11.96
C GLY A 155 -26.73 6.64 -12.72
N ASP A 156 -25.82 7.52 -13.14
CA ASP A 156 -26.12 8.75 -13.88
C ASP A 156 -26.90 8.46 -15.17
N VAL A 157 -26.47 7.45 -15.93
CA VAL A 157 -27.15 7.05 -17.18
C VAL A 157 -28.56 6.52 -16.89
N HIS A 158 -28.73 5.75 -15.82
CA HIS A 158 -30.05 5.23 -15.42
C HIS A 158 -30.99 6.31 -14.87
N ALA A 159 -30.45 7.37 -14.26
CA ALA A 159 -31.25 8.45 -13.67
C ALA A 159 -32.04 9.28 -14.70
N ILE A 160 -31.60 9.29 -15.96
CA ILE A 160 -32.22 10.08 -17.05
C ILE A 160 -33.61 9.57 -17.42
N SER A 161 -33.83 8.26 -17.36
CA SER A 161 -35.16 7.68 -17.60
C SER A 161 -35.93 7.56 -16.29
N SER A 162 -37.20 7.96 -16.29
CA SER A 162 -38.11 7.73 -15.15
C SER A 162 -38.17 6.26 -14.73
N SER A 163 -38.15 5.33 -15.70
CA SER A 163 -38.12 3.88 -15.46
C SER A 163 -36.80 3.37 -14.87
N GLY A 164 -35.72 4.14 -15.00
CA GLY A 164 -34.37 3.79 -14.55
C GLY A 164 -34.00 4.34 -13.17
N ARG A 165 -34.80 5.25 -12.60
CA ARG A 165 -34.51 5.92 -11.32
C ARG A 165 -34.27 4.95 -10.16
N GLU A 166 -35.04 3.88 -10.08
CA GLU A 166 -34.86 2.86 -9.03
C GLU A 166 -33.55 2.08 -9.19
N LYS A 167 -33.11 1.84 -10.44
CA LYS A 167 -31.78 1.26 -10.70
C LYS A 167 -30.67 2.25 -10.34
N ALA A 168 -30.84 3.52 -10.69
CA ALA A 168 -29.89 4.59 -10.34
C ALA A 168 -29.69 4.69 -8.82
N ARG A 169 -30.78 4.67 -8.04
CA ARG A 169 -30.74 4.61 -6.57
C ARG A 169 -29.85 3.49 -6.06
N LYS A 170 -30.09 2.25 -6.51
CA LYS A 170 -29.30 1.08 -6.11
C LYS A 170 -27.83 1.23 -6.45
N PHE A 171 -27.50 1.82 -7.60
CA PHE A 171 -26.11 2.08 -7.98
C PHE A 171 -25.46 3.17 -7.12
N TYR A 172 -26.16 4.26 -6.80
CA TYR A 172 -25.65 5.30 -5.91
C TYR A 172 -25.45 4.79 -4.48
N GLU A 173 -26.41 4.03 -3.94
CA GLU A 173 -26.27 3.39 -2.63
C GLU A 173 -25.10 2.39 -2.60
N SER A 174 -24.90 1.65 -3.70
CA SER A 174 -23.74 0.75 -3.83
C SER A 174 -22.43 1.53 -3.87
N ALA A 175 -22.39 2.67 -4.57
CA ALA A 175 -21.22 3.55 -4.59
C ALA A 175 -20.92 4.12 -3.20
N ILE A 176 -21.95 4.52 -2.45
CA ILE A 176 -21.85 4.99 -1.06
C ILE A 176 -21.36 3.88 -0.12
N ARG A 177 -21.87 2.64 -0.26
CA ARG A 177 -21.40 1.51 0.56
C ARG A 177 -19.93 1.19 0.30
N LEU A 178 -19.49 1.35 -0.95
CA LEU A 178 -18.11 1.08 -1.35
C LEU A 178 -17.15 2.18 -0.87
N GLU A 179 -17.55 3.45 -1.00
CA GLU A 179 -16.78 4.60 -0.54
C GLU A 179 -17.70 5.57 0.23
N PRO A 180 -17.84 5.42 1.56
CA PRO A 180 -18.72 6.27 2.37
C PRO A 180 -18.40 7.76 2.30
N GLY A 181 -17.16 8.12 2.01
CA GLY A 181 -16.70 9.51 1.83
C GLY A 181 -16.90 10.08 0.42
N PHE A 182 -17.45 9.32 -0.53
CA PHE A 182 -17.62 9.79 -1.90
C PHE A 182 -18.86 10.70 -2.02
N LEU A 183 -18.65 12.00 -1.78
CA LEU A 183 -19.71 13.03 -1.83
C LEU A 183 -20.45 13.07 -3.18
N GLY A 184 -19.77 12.75 -4.29
CA GLY A 184 -20.38 12.76 -5.62
C GLY A 184 -21.55 11.77 -5.78
N ALA A 185 -21.52 10.61 -5.11
CA ALA A 185 -22.65 9.67 -5.11
C ALA A 185 -23.78 10.12 -4.18
N ALA A 186 -23.46 10.73 -3.03
CA ALA A 186 -24.44 11.29 -2.11
C ALA A 186 -25.22 12.46 -2.73
N LEU A 187 -24.51 13.37 -3.42
CA LEU A 187 -25.11 14.48 -4.15
C LEU A 187 -25.99 13.98 -5.31
N ALA A 188 -25.54 12.98 -6.06
CA ALA A 188 -26.34 12.40 -7.15
C ALA A 188 -27.60 11.68 -6.65
N LEU A 189 -27.53 11.04 -5.48
CA LEU A 189 -28.70 10.47 -4.83
C LEU A 189 -29.66 11.55 -4.34
N ALA A 190 -29.15 12.64 -3.76
CA ALA A 190 -29.97 13.80 -3.37
C ALA A 190 -30.67 14.43 -4.59
N ASP A 191 -29.96 14.63 -5.70
CA ASP A 191 -30.54 15.11 -6.96
C ASP A 191 -31.66 14.21 -7.48
N LEU A 192 -31.50 12.90 -7.35
CA LEU A 192 -32.54 11.94 -7.70
C LEU A 192 -33.79 12.10 -6.81
N HIS A 193 -33.62 12.26 -5.49
CA HIS A 193 -34.73 12.52 -4.56
C HIS A 193 -35.45 13.84 -4.88
N ILE A 194 -34.72 14.90 -5.24
CA ILE A 194 -35.28 16.20 -5.64
C ILE A 194 -36.10 16.04 -6.92
N ALA A 195 -35.56 15.35 -7.94
CA ALA A 195 -36.26 15.08 -9.19
C ALA A 195 -37.53 14.20 -9.00
N GLU A 196 -37.62 13.49 -7.88
CA GLU A 196 -38.79 12.71 -7.48
C GLU A 196 -39.74 13.47 -6.53
N GLY A 197 -39.44 14.73 -6.17
CA GLY A 197 -40.23 15.54 -5.23
C GLY A 197 -40.05 15.13 -3.76
N ARG A 198 -39.14 14.20 -3.45
CA ARG A 198 -38.88 13.72 -2.09
C ARG A 198 -37.83 14.59 -1.39
N ASN A 199 -38.13 15.89 -1.30
CA ASN A 199 -37.22 16.91 -0.76
C ASN A 199 -36.82 16.63 0.70
N LYS A 200 -37.73 16.10 1.54
CA LYS A 200 -37.43 15.74 2.93
C LYS A 200 -36.35 14.67 3.06
N GLU A 201 -36.38 13.66 2.19
CA GLU A 201 -35.37 12.59 2.17
C GLU A 201 -34.01 13.12 1.70
N ALA A 202 -34.02 14.03 0.72
CA ALA A 202 -32.81 14.71 0.25
C ALA A 202 -32.14 15.52 1.37
N VAL A 203 -32.92 16.30 2.14
CA VAL A 203 -32.41 17.06 3.30
C VAL A 203 -31.79 16.13 4.34
N LEU A 204 -32.52 15.08 4.77
CA LEU A 204 -32.01 14.13 5.78
C LEU A 204 -30.71 13.45 5.33
N LEU A 205 -30.61 13.08 4.06
CA LEU A 205 -29.40 12.50 3.49
C LEU A 205 -28.24 13.50 3.55
N LEU A 206 -28.44 14.71 3.05
CA LEU A 206 -27.40 15.75 2.98
C LEU A 206 -26.94 16.19 4.37
N GLU A 207 -27.85 16.37 5.33
CA GLU A 207 -27.52 16.69 6.73
C GLU A 207 -26.70 15.58 7.39
N ARG A 208 -27.04 14.30 7.13
CA ARG A 208 -26.26 13.16 7.64
C ARG A 208 -24.82 13.21 7.12
N TYR A 209 -24.65 13.52 5.83
CA TYR A 209 -23.33 13.66 5.22
C TYR A 209 -22.58 14.87 5.75
N LEU A 210 -23.26 15.99 5.94
CA LEU A 210 -22.67 17.23 6.44
C LEU A 210 -22.11 17.08 7.87
N ARG A 211 -22.74 16.25 8.72
CA ARG A 211 -22.21 15.93 10.07
C ARG A 211 -20.85 15.22 10.02
N GLN A 212 -20.55 14.52 8.94
CA GLN A 212 -19.30 13.76 8.77
C GLN A 212 -18.29 14.51 7.91
N TRP A 213 -18.76 15.31 6.95
CA TRP A 213 -17.94 15.98 5.94
C TRP A 213 -18.36 17.45 5.83
N ALA A 214 -17.51 18.34 6.32
CA ALA A 214 -17.69 19.79 6.16
C ALA A 214 -17.25 20.22 4.76
N ASP A 215 -18.17 20.19 3.80
CA ASP A 215 -17.93 20.49 2.38
C ASP A 215 -18.92 21.53 1.84
N ASP A 216 -18.44 22.46 1.03
CA ASP A 216 -19.24 23.57 0.47
C ASP A 216 -20.30 23.07 -0.51
N SER A 217 -20.04 22.00 -1.27
CA SER A 217 -21.00 21.45 -2.23
C SER A 217 -22.25 20.87 -1.57
N LEU A 218 -22.12 20.30 -0.36
CA LEU A 218 -23.25 19.82 0.44
C LEU A 218 -24.12 20.98 0.93
N HIS A 219 -23.50 22.06 1.41
CA HIS A 219 -24.21 23.27 1.82
C HIS A 219 -24.96 23.92 0.65
N ILE A 220 -24.34 24.03 -0.53
CA ILE A 220 -24.98 24.55 -1.74
C ILE A 220 -26.18 23.70 -2.12
N LYS A 221 -26.05 22.37 -2.10
CA LYS A 221 -27.16 21.47 -2.44
C LYS A 221 -28.31 21.59 -1.44
N LEU A 222 -28.04 21.66 -0.13
CA LEU A 222 -29.06 21.92 0.89
C LEU A 222 -29.76 23.26 0.65
N ALA A 223 -29.01 24.31 0.34
CA ALA A 223 -29.58 25.63 0.04
C ALA A 223 -30.50 25.60 -1.18
N GLN A 224 -30.13 24.86 -2.24
CA GLN A 224 -30.97 24.65 -3.42
C GLN A 224 -32.29 23.93 -3.07
N VAL A 225 -32.23 22.90 -2.22
CA VAL A 225 -33.42 22.18 -1.76
C VAL A 225 -34.34 23.08 -0.93
N PHE A 226 -33.76 23.84 0.02
CA PHE A 226 -34.53 24.75 0.87
C PHE A 226 -35.18 25.87 0.07
N ALA A 227 -34.44 26.46 -0.89
CA ALA A 227 -34.96 27.47 -1.80
C ALA A 227 -36.13 26.92 -2.64
N ALA A 228 -36.00 25.69 -3.18
CA ALA A 228 -37.08 25.02 -3.92
C ALA A 228 -38.31 24.71 -3.04
N THR A 229 -38.14 24.55 -1.73
CA THR A 229 -39.24 24.38 -0.75
C THR A 229 -39.74 25.69 -0.14
N ASN A 230 -39.30 26.84 -0.64
CA ASN A 230 -39.63 28.18 -0.14
C ASN A 230 -39.21 28.46 1.34
N LEU A 231 -38.21 27.73 1.83
CA LEU A 231 -37.59 27.95 3.14
C LEU A 231 -36.36 28.87 2.96
N LEU A 232 -36.64 30.14 2.64
CA LEU A 232 -35.62 31.08 2.18
C LEU A 232 -34.58 31.42 3.28
N SER A 233 -35.00 31.46 4.56
CA SER A 233 -34.09 31.73 5.69
C SER A 233 -33.03 30.64 5.86
N ASP A 234 -33.43 29.37 5.73
CA ASP A 234 -32.52 28.23 5.86
C ASP A 234 -31.60 28.16 4.64
N ALA A 235 -32.13 28.41 3.45
CA ALA A 235 -31.34 28.51 2.22
C ALA A 235 -30.24 29.58 2.33
N LEU A 236 -30.56 30.75 2.89
CA LEU A 236 -29.60 31.84 3.10
C LEU A 236 -28.46 31.40 4.02
N SER A 237 -28.79 30.78 5.16
CA SER A 237 -27.81 30.28 6.12
C SER A 237 -26.86 29.26 5.49
N HIS A 238 -27.37 28.35 4.66
CA HIS A 238 -26.56 27.34 3.98
C HIS A 238 -25.68 27.94 2.87
N TYR A 239 -26.15 28.91 2.08
CA TYR A 239 -25.28 29.61 1.12
C TYR A 239 -24.16 30.39 1.82
N GLN A 240 -24.46 31.09 2.91
CA GLN A 240 -23.45 31.79 3.72
C GLN A 240 -22.46 30.80 4.36
N ALA A 241 -22.91 29.62 4.80
CA ALA A 241 -22.02 28.57 5.28
C ALA A 241 -21.10 28.03 4.17
N ALA A 242 -21.62 27.82 2.96
CA ALA A 242 -20.80 27.42 1.81
C ALA A 242 -19.71 28.46 1.50
N LEU A 243 -20.06 29.75 1.50
CA LEU A 243 -19.11 30.85 1.25
C LEU A 243 -18.10 31.05 2.38
N ARG A 244 -18.45 30.71 3.62
CA ARG A 244 -17.48 30.66 4.73
C ARG A 244 -16.42 29.57 4.54
N ILE A 245 -16.79 28.43 3.95
CA ILE A 245 -15.86 27.33 3.64
C ILE A 245 -15.05 27.67 2.38
N ASN A 246 -15.71 28.11 1.31
CA ASN A 246 -15.08 28.49 0.05
C ASN A 246 -15.63 29.85 -0.44
N PRO A 247 -14.93 30.96 -0.12
CA PRO A 247 -15.35 32.31 -0.52
C PRO A 247 -15.40 32.53 -2.04
N TYR A 248 -14.73 31.68 -2.81
CA TYR A 248 -14.59 31.81 -4.26
C TYR A 248 -15.58 30.93 -5.04
N ASN A 249 -16.48 30.22 -4.37
CA ASN A 249 -17.45 29.36 -5.06
C ASN A 249 -18.54 30.19 -5.76
N GLU A 250 -18.42 30.33 -7.08
CA GLU A 250 -19.37 31.07 -7.91
C GLU A 250 -20.79 30.51 -7.86
N ALA A 251 -20.97 29.20 -7.72
CA ALA A 251 -22.30 28.61 -7.62
C ALA A 251 -23.01 29.04 -6.32
N ALA A 252 -22.25 29.20 -5.23
CA ALA A 252 -22.79 29.72 -3.97
C ALA A 252 -23.11 31.22 -4.05
N LYS A 253 -22.25 32.03 -4.71
CA LYS A 253 -22.50 33.47 -4.90
C LYS A 253 -23.74 33.72 -5.75
N LYS A 254 -23.80 33.13 -6.94
CA LYS A 254 -24.97 33.24 -7.83
C LYS A 254 -26.24 32.69 -7.18
N GLY A 255 -26.11 31.59 -6.44
CA GLY A 255 -27.23 31.02 -5.66
C GLY A 255 -27.74 31.97 -4.58
N LEU A 256 -26.82 32.67 -3.89
CA LEU A 256 -27.13 33.67 -2.88
C LEU A 256 -27.77 34.92 -3.50
N GLU A 257 -27.18 35.47 -4.57
CA GLU A 257 -27.73 36.62 -5.30
C GLU A 257 -29.15 36.33 -5.81
N ARG A 258 -29.36 35.14 -6.39
CA ARG A 258 -30.68 34.69 -6.85
C ARG A 258 -31.67 34.60 -5.69
N LEU A 259 -31.24 34.07 -4.55
CA LEU A 259 -32.07 33.98 -3.35
C LEU A 259 -32.40 35.36 -2.76
N GLU A 260 -31.45 36.30 -2.77
CA GLU A 260 -31.66 37.68 -2.31
C GLU A 260 -32.63 38.45 -3.21
N LYS A 261 -32.53 38.29 -4.54
CA LYS A 261 -33.53 38.82 -5.49
C LYS A 261 -34.92 38.25 -5.18
N GLN A 262 -35.01 36.93 -4.98
CA GLN A 262 -36.26 36.25 -4.61
C GLN A 262 -36.83 36.73 -3.26
N MET A 263 -35.99 36.95 -2.25
CA MET A 263 -36.40 37.48 -0.94
C MET A 263 -36.86 38.94 -1.00
N LYS A 264 -36.31 39.73 -1.92
CA LYS A 264 -36.71 41.12 -2.19
C LYS A 264 -37.97 41.22 -3.08
N GLY A 265 -38.51 40.09 -3.55
CA GLY A 265 -39.66 40.05 -4.46
C GLY A 265 -39.34 40.46 -5.89
N ILE A 266 -38.05 40.53 -6.23
CA ILE A 266 -37.57 40.78 -7.60
C ILE A 266 -37.50 39.42 -8.30
N ASP A 267 -37.99 39.34 -9.54
CA ASP A 267 -37.90 38.11 -10.33
C ASP A 267 -36.41 37.75 -10.51
N PRO A 268 -35.96 36.59 -9.98
CA PRO A 268 -34.57 36.17 -10.08
C PRO A 268 -34.09 35.95 -11.52
N ASP A 269 -35.01 35.77 -12.47
CA ASP A 269 -34.71 35.49 -13.87
C ASP A 269 -34.94 36.72 -14.79
N ALA A 270 -35.22 37.90 -14.23
CA ALA A 270 -35.28 39.14 -14.99
C ALA A 270 -33.88 39.52 -15.54
N PRO A 271 -33.77 39.94 -16.82
CA PRO A 271 -32.51 40.47 -17.35
C PRO A 271 -32.07 41.66 -16.50
N GLU A 272 -30.78 41.70 -16.17
CA GLU A 272 -30.21 42.86 -15.50
C GLU A 272 -30.24 44.00 -16.52
N ASP A 273 -30.99 45.07 -16.22
CA ASP A 273 -30.89 46.30 -17.00
C ASP A 273 -29.44 46.77 -16.86
N GLU A 274 -28.69 46.72 -17.96
CA GLU A 274 -27.37 47.34 -18.05
C GLU A 274 -27.59 48.84 -17.87
N ASP A 275 -27.40 49.35 -16.65
CA ASP A 275 -27.30 50.79 -16.41
C ASP A 275 -26.04 51.28 -17.14
N GLU A 276 -26.23 51.71 -18.38
CA GLU A 276 -25.38 52.64 -19.12
C GLU A 276 -25.12 53.86 -18.22
N ASN A 277 -23.96 53.87 -17.57
CA ASN A 277 -23.29 55.10 -17.17
C ASN A 277 -21.80 54.94 -17.45
N GLU A 278 -21.46 54.89 -18.74
CA GLU A 278 -20.17 55.39 -19.20
C GLU A 278 -20.13 56.90 -18.94
N ALA A 279 -19.47 57.28 -17.85
CA ALA A 279 -18.93 58.62 -17.71
C ALA A 279 -17.42 58.50 -17.86
N GLU A 280 -16.95 58.91 -19.04
CA GLU A 280 -15.56 59.23 -19.36
C GLU A 280 -14.95 60.13 -18.27
N ASP A 281 -13.78 59.75 -17.74
CA ASP A 281 -12.81 60.73 -17.25
C ASP A 281 -11.39 60.17 -17.45
N ASP A 282 -10.79 60.58 -18.57
CA ASP A 282 -9.36 60.52 -18.83
C ASP A 282 -8.65 61.51 -17.91
N GLY A 283 -7.64 61.06 -17.16
CA GLY A 283 -6.81 61.96 -16.37
C GLY A 283 -5.67 61.28 -15.66
N ASP A 284 -4.49 61.32 -16.29
CA ASP A 284 -3.18 61.01 -15.73
C ASP A 284 -2.97 61.54 -14.30
N GLN A 285 -2.39 60.74 -13.40
CA GLN A 285 -1.18 61.14 -12.67
C GLN A 285 -0.54 60.02 -11.83
N ASP A 286 0.78 60.01 -11.92
CA ASP A 286 1.76 59.24 -11.19
C ASP A 286 1.62 59.30 -9.65
N ASP A 287 1.99 58.21 -8.96
CA ASP A 287 3.19 58.15 -8.11
C ASP A 287 3.09 57.15 -6.93
N ALA A 288 4.19 56.39 -6.81
CA ALA A 288 4.88 56.00 -5.58
C ALA A 288 4.19 55.18 -4.47
N GLU A 289 4.66 53.93 -4.36
CA GLU A 289 5.41 53.41 -3.20
C GLU A 289 4.83 53.62 -1.79
N LEU A 290 4.42 52.52 -1.13
CA LEU A 290 4.24 52.53 0.33
C LEU A 290 4.53 51.17 0.98
N LEU A 291 5.81 51.00 1.33
CA LEU A 291 6.28 50.18 2.43
C LEU A 291 6.17 50.99 3.74
N THR A 292 5.80 50.28 4.83
CA THR A 292 5.99 50.65 6.26
C THR A 292 5.21 51.82 6.86
N ARG A 293 4.28 51.55 7.81
CA ARG A 293 4.54 51.45 9.27
C ARG A 293 3.27 51.31 10.12
N HIS A 294 3.44 50.60 11.23
CA HIS A 294 2.60 50.49 12.43
C HIS A 294 1.92 51.77 12.95
N ARG A 295 0.72 51.65 13.54
CA ARG A 295 0.52 51.78 15.02
C ARG A 295 -0.90 51.42 15.51
N LEU A 296 -0.91 50.79 16.67
CA LEU A 296 -2.04 50.45 17.54
C LEU A 296 -2.82 51.69 18.02
N HIS A 297 -4.12 51.48 18.31
CA HIS A 297 -4.74 52.09 19.48
C HIS A 297 -5.50 51.08 20.35
N ARG A 298 -5.38 51.32 21.65
CA ARG A 298 -5.76 50.54 22.83
C ARG A 298 -6.82 51.34 23.56
N ILE A 299 -7.86 50.71 24.09
CA ILE A 299 -8.69 51.28 25.16
C ILE A 299 -8.69 50.28 26.33
N GLU A 300 -8.20 50.76 27.47
CA GLU A 300 -8.22 50.12 28.78
C GLU A 300 -9.54 50.46 29.50
N LEU A 301 -10.00 49.62 30.44
CA LEU A 301 -10.53 50.09 31.72
C LEU A 301 -10.44 48.99 32.81
N TYR A 302 -9.64 49.37 33.82
CA TYR A 302 -9.47 48.99 35.24
C TYR A 302 -10.30 47.91 35.98
N VAL A 303 -9.59 47.31 36.95
CA VAL A 303 -9.89 46.30 38.01
C VAL A 303 -10.08 47.04 39.36
N PRO A 304 -10.84 46.57 40.40
CA PRO A 304 -10.22 45.74 41.47
C PRO A 304 -11.08 44.78 42.33
N MET A 305 -10.43 43.67 42.72
CA MET A 305 -10.37 43.00 44.03
C MET A 305 -11.64 42.43 44.72
N GLY A 306 -11.60 41.11 44.98
CA GLY A 306 -12.39 40.42 46.00
C GLY A 306 -11.98 38.96 46.19
N ARG A 307 -11.38 38.63 47.35
CA ARG A 307 -10.84 37.32 47.77
C ARG A 307 -11.91 36.25 48.04
N SER A 308 -11.65 34.97 47.74
CA SER A 308 -11.72 33.80 48.64
C SER A 308 -11.21 32.55 47.90
N LYS A 309 -10.10 31.93 48.34
CA LYS A 309 -9.95 30.76 49.24
C LYS A 309 -10.32 29.39 48.63
N GLY A 310 -9.30 28.52 48.56
CA GLY A 310 -9.39 27.04 48.55
C GLY A 310 -9.75 26.43 47.19
N ALA A 311 -9.14 25.36 46.69
CA ALA A 311 -8.29 24.37 47.31
C ALA A 311 -7.39 23.74 46.24
N THR A 312 -6.09 23.66 46.52
CA THR A 312 -5.15 22.75 45.87
C THR A 312 -5.35 21.37 46.49
N ALA A 313 -5.93 20.45 45.74
CA ALA A 313 -6.04 19.06 46.15
C ALA A 313 -4.71 18.35 45.90
N ALA A 314 -4.00 18.13 47.00
CA ALA A 314 -2.80 17.33 47.11
C ALA A 314 -2.98 15.93 46.53
N VAL A 315 -1.99 15.51 45.75
CA VAL A 315 -1.72 14.11 45.43
C VAL A 315 -1.45 13.39 46.75
N ARG A 316 -2.47 12.67 47.25
CA ARG A 316 -2.32 11.79 48.41
C ARG A 316 -1.47 10.59 48.01
N LYS A 317 -0.25 10.56 48.56
CA LYS A 317 0.46 9.33 48.87
C LYS A 317 -0.50 8.39 49.61
N ARG A 318 -0.68 7.18 49.07
CA ARG A 318 -1.05 6.02 49.85
C ARG A 318 0.25 5.30 50.18
N ASP A 319 0.87 5.71 51.28
CA ASP A 319 1.73 4.84 52.08
C ASP A 319 0.78 4.09 53.01
N ASP A 320 0.62 2.79 52.77
CA ASP A 320 0.31 1.74 53.76
C ASP A 320 0.27 0.39 53.02
N ALA A 321 1.46 -0.11 52.71
CA ALA A 321 1.74 -1.52 52.49
C ALA A 321 3.01 -1.83 53.29
N PRO A 322 3.07 -2.97 54.00
CA PRO A 322 4.10 -3.22 55.00
C PRO A 322 5.48 -3.22 54.34
N LYS A 323 6.45 -2.57 55.00
CA LYS A 323 7.87 -2.74 54.69
C LYS A 323 8.22 -4.22 54.81
N ILE A 324 8.30 -4.88 53.66
CA ILE A 324 9.12 -6.06 53.49
C ILE A 324 10.42 -5.52 52.93
N ASP A 325 11.47 -5.56 53.73
CA ASP A 325 12.84 -5.44 53.24
C ASP A 325 13.07 -6.62 52.28
N GLY A 326 12.74 -6.40 51.01
CA GLY A 326 12.94 -7.35 49.94
C GLY A 326 14.37 -7.21 49.45
N GLU A 327 15.23 -8.14 49.88
CA GLU A 327 16.45 -8.49 49.16
C GLU A 327 16.17 -8.53 47.65
N ALA A 328 17.17 -8.15 46.84
CA ALA A 328 17.21 -8.52 45.42
C ALA A 328 16.77 -9.99 45.28
N PRO A 329 15.98 -10.37 44.26
CA PRO A 329 15.51 -11.74 44.14
C PRO A 329 16.73 -12.65 44.18
N ARG A 330 16.86 -13.40 45.28
CA ARG A 330 17.87 -14.45 45.40
C ARG A 330 17.66 -15.37 44.19
N PRO A 331 18.71 -15.78 43.46
CA PRO A 331 18.55 -16.79 42.43
C PRO A 331 17.90 -18.01 43.09
N CYS A 332 16.76 -18.46 42.55
CA CYS A 332 16.05 -19.61 43.09
C CYS A 332 17.05 -20.75 43.28
N PRO A 333 17.23 -21.29 44.50
CA PRO A 333 18.12 -22.40 44.73
C PRO A 333 17.52 -23.63 44.03
N SER A 334 18.15 -24.03 42.92
CA SER A 334 18.08 -25.36 42.31
C SER A 334 16.68 -25.99 42.27
N LEU A 335 15.79 -25.48 41.41
CA LEU A 335 14.79 -26.39 40.84
C LEU A 335 15.57 -27.42 40.00
N ILE A 336 15.36 -28.71 40.28
CA ILE A 336 16.01 -29.80 39.54
C ILE A 336 15.73 -29.57 38.04
N PRO A 337 16.74 -29.56 37.15
CA PRO A 337 16.58 -29.41 35.70
C PRO A 337 15.43 -30.25 35.13
N ASP A 338 15.31 -31.50 35.60
CA ASP A 338 14.22 -32.42 35.24
C ASP A 338 12.82 -31.92 35.64
N LEU A 339 12.69 -31.24 36.78
CA LEU A 339 11.43 -30.69 37.26
C LEU A 339 11.03 -29.45 36.45
N LEU A 340 11.99 -28.60 36.07
CA LEU A 340 11.77 -27.47 35.16
C LEU A 340 11.31 -27.94 33.78
N SER A 341 11.97 -28.95 33.22
CA SER A 341 11.55 -29.58 31.97
C SER A 341 10.14 -30.18 32.09
N ASN A 342 9.81 -30.84 33.19
CA ASN A 342 8.48 -31.44 33.39
C ASN A 342 7.37 -30.40 33.54
N ILE A 343 7.63 -29.28 34.24
CA ILE A 343 6.70 -28.16 34.34
C ILE A 343 6.50 -27.54 32.97
N HIS A 344 7.58 -27.23 32.27
CA HIS A 344 7.55 -26.66 30.92
C HIS A 344 6.72 -27.53 29.95
N ASP A 345 6.90 -28.85 29.95
CA ASP A 345 6.13 -29.76 29.08
C ASP A 345 4.61 -29.77 29.38
N ARG A 346 4.19 -29.37 30.57
CA ARG A 346 2.77 -29.30 30.96
C ARG A 346 2.11 -27.95 30.71
N LEU A 347 2.89 -26.90 30.43
CA LEU A 347 2.38 -25.57 30.16
C LEU A 347 1.79 -25.46 28.74
N GLY A 348 0.86 -24.52 28.56
CA GLY A 348 0.36 -24.13 27.24
C GLY A 348 1.47 -23.48 26.40
N PHE A 349 1.31 -23.45 25.09
CA PHE A 349 2.43 -23.10 24.19
C PHE A 349 2.97 -21.66 24.38
N LEU A 350 2.11 -20.70 24.72
CA LEU A 350 2.56 -19.34 25.08
C LEU A 350 3.22 -19.31 26.46
N ASP A 351 2.66 -20.04 27.43
CA ASP A 351 3.18 -20.13 28.79
C ASP A 351 4.56 -20.82 28.82
N ARG A 352 4.83 -21.77 27.90
CA ARG A 352 6.15 -22.40 27.74
C ARG A 352 7.22 -21.40 27.41
N VAL A 353 6.94 -20.50 26.46
CA VAL A 353 7.87 -19.46 26.03
C VAL A 353 8.06 -18.41 27.12
N ALA A 354 6.98 -17.97 27.78
CA ALA A 354 7.08 -17.06 28.92
C ALA A 354 7.85 -17.68 30.11
N PHE A 355 7.59 -18.96 30.40
CA PHE A 355 8.28 -19.72 31.44
C PHE A 355 9.77 -19.83 31.13
N ALA A 356 10.12 -20.32 29.94
CA ALA A 356 11.51 -20.48 29.56
C ALA A 356 12.24 -19.11 29.49
N ALA A 357 11.57 -18.02 29.09
CA ALA A 357 12.16 -16.67 29.14
C ALA A 357 12.50 -16.20 30.58
N VAL A 358 11.67 -16.57 31.56
CA VAL A 358 11.92 -16.24 32.98
C VAL A 358 13.09 -17.07 33.55
N PHE A 359 13.18 -18.35 33.17
CA PHE A 359 14.16 -19.29 33.75
C PHE A 359 15.46 -19.44 32.95
N ALA A 360 15.55 -18.92 31.72
CA ALA A 360 16.76 -18.93 30.90
C ALA A 360 17.94 -18.22 31.58
N SER A 361 17.68 -17.18 32.38
CA SER A 361 18.71 -16.47 33.16
C SER A 361 19.31 -17.28 34.32
N SER A 362 18.69 -18.41 34.68
CA SER A 362 19.00 -19.18 35.89
C SER A 362 19.61 -20.56 35.60
N CYS A 363 19.76 -20.96 34.33
CA CYS A 363 20.28 -22.26 33.92
C CYS A 363 21.39 -22.09 32.86
N ASP A 364 22.55 -22.69 33.09
CA ASP A 364 23.70 -22.67 32.15
C ASP A 364 23.57 -23.71 30.99
N ASP A 365 22.42 -24.38 30.89
CA ASP A 365 22.19 -25.46 29.91
C ASP A 365 21.26 -24.97 28.78
N ASP A 366 21.85 -24.60 27.65
CA ASP A 366 21.15 -24.10 26.45
C ASP A 366 20.13 -25.11 25.89
N ASP A 367 20.24 -26.40 26.24
CA ASP A 367 19.38 -27.49 25.76
C ASP A 367 18.24 -27.85 26.74
N LEU A 368 18.10 -27.15 27.88
CA LEU A 368 17.13 -27.49 28.91
C LEU A 368 15.66 -27.43 28.42
N PHE A 369 15.37 -26.49 27.53
CA PHE A 369 14.05 -26.31 26.92
C PHE A 369 14.15 -26.64 25.42
N LYS A 370 13.71 -27.85 25.03
CA LYS A 370 13.79 -28.32 23.64
C LYS A 370 13.22 -27.28 22.65
N PRO A 371 13.88 -27.06 21.49
CA PRO A 371 13.38 -26.12 20.49
C PRO A 371 11.94 -26.47 20.11
N HIS A 372 11.03 -25.51 20.21
CA HIS A 372 9.64 -25.76 19.93
C HIS A 372 9.42 -26.17 18.46
N ALA A 373 8.33 -26.89 18.19
CA ALA A 373 7.87 -27.09 16.82
C ALA A 373 7.62 -25.72 16.16
N PRO A 374 7.82 -25.59 14.83
CA PRO A 374 7.54 -24.35 14.13
C PRO A 374 6.10 -23.88 14.33
N TRP A 375 5.92 -22.58 14.55
CA TRP A 375 4.64 -21.91 14.63
C TRP A 375 4.36 -21.13 13.34
N LEU A 376 3.08 -20.86 13.11
CA LEU A 376 2.62 -19.93 12.10
C LEU A 376 2.35 -18.58 12.74
N VAL A 377 2.90 -17.53 12.12
CA VAL A 377 2.56 -16.14 12.39
C VAL A 377 1.62 -15.68 11.29
N PHE A 378 0.37 -15.37 11.64
CA PHE A 378 -0.61 -14.92 10.67
C PHE A 378 -0.56 -13.41 10.47
N PRO A 379 -0.87 -12.93 9.24
CA PRO A 379 -1.03 -11.51 8.97
C PRO A 379 -2.18 -10.92 9.79
N ARG A 380 -2.00 -9.68 10.21
CA ARG A 380 -2.84 -9.00 11.20
C ARG A 380 -4.29 -8.81 10.72
N ASN A 381 -5.26 -9.06 11.60
CA ASN A 381 -6.64 -8.59 11.44
C ASN A 381 -6.86 -7.20 12.04
N THR A 382 -6.05 -6.79 13.02
CA THR A 382 -6.16 -5.48 13.71
C THR A 382 -4.77 -4.88 13.98
N PRO A 383 -4.65 -3.54 14.09
CA PRO A 383 -3.37 -2.87 14.24
C PRO A 383 -2.70 -3.00 15.62
N GLU A 384 -3.25 -3.81 16.53
CA GLU A 384 -2.77 -3.96 17.92
C GLU A 384 -2.42 -5.40 18.30
N THR A 385 -2.72 -6.40 17.47
CA THR A 385 -2.50 -7.81 17.79
C THR A 385 -1.91 -8.62 16.63
N VAL A 386 -1.31 -9.77 16.95
CA VAL A 386 -0.81 -10.81 16.04
C VAL A 386 -1.42 -12.14 16.43
N GLU A 387 -1.81 -12.94 15.44
CA GLU A 387 -2.32 -14.31 15.64
C GLU A 387 -1.18 -15.32 15.40
N LEU A 388 -0.93 -16.15 16.41
CA LEU A 388 0.07 -17.22 16.40
C LEU A 388 -0.64 -18.56 16.43
N PHE A 389 -0.08 -19.56 15.76
CA PHE A 389 -0.61 -20.93 15.80
C PHE A 389 0.51 -21.96 15.95
N SER A 390 0.40 -22.78 16.99
CA SER A 390 1.33 -23.89 17.22
C SER A 390 0.88 -25.13 16.45
N ILE A 391 1.76 -25.66 15.60
CA ILE A 391 1.49 -26.92 14.88
C ILE A 391 1.42 -28.11 15.83
N ALA A 392 2.32 -28.13 16.83
CA ALA A 392 2.35 -29.23 17.80
C ALA A 392 1.08 -29.26 18.63
N ASP A 393 0.63 -28.10 19.11
CA ASP A 393 -0.52 -28.04 20.03
C ASP A 393 -1.85 -27.93 19.30
N ARG A 394 -1.84 -27.65 17.99
CA ARG A 394 -3.02 -27.38 17.16
C ARG A 394 -3.92 -26.27 17.74
N LEU A 395 -3.29 -25.29 18.40
CA LEU A 395 -3.94 -24.19 19.08
C LEU A 395 -3.43 -22.86 18.53
N GLY A 396 -4.36 -21.92 18.34
CA GLY A 396 -4.08 -20.53 18.03
C GLY A 396 -4.16 -19.65 19.27
N ALA A 397 -3.38 -18.58 19.30
CA ALA A 397 -3.49 -17.53 20.30
C ALA A 397 -3.28 -16.16 19.67
N THR A 398 -3.95 -15.15 20.23
CA THR A 398 -3.77 -13.75 19.82
C THR A 398 -2.94 -13.03 20.86
N VAL A 399 -1.79 -12.49 20.46
CA VAL A 399 -0.87 -11.75 21.32
C VAL A 399 -0.85 -10.27 20.94
N PRO A 400 -0.58 -9.35 21.88
CA PRO A 400 -0.33 -7.95 21.55
C PRO A 400 0.83 -7.82 20.57
N ALA A 401 0.70 -6.93 19.59
CA ALA A 401 1.75 -6.64 18.64
C ALA A 401 2.67 -5.53 19.20
N PRO A 402 3.91 -5.84 19.62
CA PRO A 402 4.83 -4.81 20.08
C PRO A 402 5.12 -3.79 18.97
N ALA A 403 4.98 -2.51 19.29
CA ALA A 403 5.31 -1.40 18.40
C ALA A 403 6.76 -0.94 18.65
N PRO A 404 7.54 -0.58 17.61
CA PRO A 404 7.13 -0.41 16.22
C PRO A 404 7.17 -1.68 15.35
N ALA A 405 7.91 -2.72 15.71
CA ALA A 405 8.33 -3.77 14.77
C ALA A 405 7.21 -4.67 14.21
N LEU A 406 6.13 -4.91 14.95
CA LEU A 406 5.00 -5.72 14.48
C LEU A 406 3.79 -4.87 14.05
N ARG A 407 3.87 -3.53 14.14
CA ARG A 407 2.77 -2.63 13.77
C ARG A 407 2.84 -2.24 12.29
N ASP A 408 1.96 -2.81 11.48
CA ASP A 408 1.82 -2.54 10.05
C ASP A 408 3.06 -2.89 9.22
N HIS A 409 3.90 -3.81 9.70
CA HIS A 409 5.08 -4.31 8.99
C HIS A 409 4.84 -5.68 8.35
N LEU A 410 5.63 -5.99 7.32
CA LEU A 410 5.63 -7.30 6.66
C LEU A 410 6.70 -8.21 7.25
N VAL A 411 6.36 -9.44 7.62
CA VAL A 411 7.36 -10.43 8.04
C VAL A 411 8.12 -10.92 6.80
N VAL A 412 9.42 -10.63 6.76
CA VAL A 412 10.32 -10.95 5.64
C VAL A 412 11.37 -11.98 6.03
N GLY A 413 11.46 -12.39 7.29
CA GLY A 413 12.42 -13.41 7.70
C GLY A 413 12.09 -13.95 9.08
N SER A 414 12.62 -15.12 9.40
CA SER A 414 12.68 -15.60 10.78
C SER A 414 13.91 -16.46 11.02
N SER A 415 14.48 -16.38 12.21
CA SER A 415 15.59 -17.22 12.64
C SER A 415 15.67 -17.23 14.16
N ARG A 416 15.77 -18.41 14.78
CA ARG A 416 15.96 -18.58 16.23
C ARG A 416 15.11 -17.63 17.10
N GLY A 417 13.80 -17.72 16.99
CA GLY A 417 12.88 -16.89 17.79
C GLY A 417 12.72 -15.44 17.33
N TRP A 418 13.62 -14.94 16.48
CA TRP A 418 13.52 -13.60 15.89
C TRP A 418 12.71 -13.60 14.60
N LEU A 419 11.89 -12.57 14.44
CA LEU A 419 11.23 -12.17 13.20
C LEU A 419 11.95 -10.97 12.62
N ALA A 420 12.27 -11.01 11.33
CA ALA A 420 12.65 -9.83 10.58
C ALA A 420 11.40 -9.24 9.92
N THR A 421 11.09 -7.98 10.24
CA THR A 421 9.91 -7.28 9.72
C THR A 421 10.31 -6.01 8.97
N ALA A 422 9.59 -5.68 7.91
CA ALA A 422 9.88 -4.54 7.06
C ALA A 422 8.72 -3.56 6.97
N ASP A 423 9.01 -2.28 7.13
CA ASP A 423 8.02 -1.21 7.04
C ASP A 423 7.86 -0.67 5.61
N ALA A 424 6.89 0.22 5.41
CA ALA A 424 6.69 0.90 4.12
C ALA A 424 7.77 1.95 3.82
N ARG A 425 8.64 2.28 4.76
CA ARG A 425 9.67 3.31 4.60
C ARG A 425 11.04 2.74 4.34
N GLY A 426 11.19 1.42 4.15
CA GLY A 426 12.47 0.80 3.88
C GLY A 426 13.30 0.49 5.12
N GLN A 427 12.73 0.62 6.31
CA GLN A 427 13.33 0.19 7.56
C GLN A 427 13.01 -1.28 7.84
N ILE A 428 13.99 -2.01 8.37
CA ILE A 428 13.85 -3.41 8.77
C ILE A 428 14.11 -3.51 10.28
N TYR A 429 13.28 -4.26 10.99
CA TYR A 429 13.37 -4.49 12.42
C TYR A 429 13.51 -5.98 12.69
N LEU A 430 14.29 -6.33 13.71
CA LEU A 430 14.24 -7.62 14.38
C LEU A 430 13.31 -7.49 15.57
N ASP A 431 12.40 -8.44 15.70
CA ASP A 431 11.46 -8.53 16.82
C ASP A 431 11.51 -9.95 17.37
N ASN A 432 11.63 -10.08 18.69
CA ASN A 432 11.48 -11.35 19.36
C ASN A 432 10.10 -11.37 20.05
N PRO A 433 9.09 -12.09 19.51
CA PRO A 433 7.75 -12.12 20.10
C PRO A 433 7.70 -12.75 21.50
N ALA A 434 8.72 -13.54 21.87
CA ALA A 434 8.82 -14.18 23.19
C ALA A 434 9.27 -13.20 24.27
N THR A 435 10.32 -12.43 23.99
CA THR A 435 10.97 -11.54 24.96
C THR A 435 10.49 -10.09 24.85
N GLY A 436 9.88 -9.71 23.72
CA GLY A 436 9.56 -8.33 23.37
C GLY A 436 10.78 -7.49 22.98
N GLU A 437 11.96 -8.10 22.86
CA GLU A 437 13.20 -7.41 22.46
C GLU A 437 13.15 -7.01 20.99
N GLN A 438 13.68 -5.83 20.67
CA GLN A 438 13.66 -5.26 19.33
C GLN A 438 15.00 -4.63 18.97
N HIS A 439 15.44 -4.84 17.72
CA HIS A 439 16.64 -4.24 17.16
C HIS A 439 16.40 -3.71 15.76
N GLU A 440 17.06 -2.63 15.38
CA GLU A 440 17.02 -2.11 14.02
C GLU A 440 18.11 -2.76 13.16
N LEU A 441 17.73 -3.28 11.99
CA LEU A 441 18.68 -3.56 10.92
C LEU A 441 18.94 -2.29 10.10
N PRO A 442 19.98 -2.25 9.25
CA PRO A 442 20.25 -1.06 8.47
C PRO A 442 19.09 -0.72 7.54
N HIS A 443 18.85 0.58 7.34
CA HIS A 443 17.86 1.05 6.39
C HIS A 443 18.25 0.62 4.97
N ILE A 444 17.29 0.25 4.10
CA ILE A 444 17.58 -0.26 2.75
C ILE A 444 18.36 0.69 1.86
N ALA A 445 18.23 2.00 2.11
CA ALA A 445 19.00 3.04 1.42
C ALA A 445 20.52 2.92 1.61
N THR A 446 20.98 2.21 2.64
CA THR A 446 22.41 1.95 2.87
C THR A 446 23.03 1.09 1.76
N THR A 447 22.22 0.42 0.94
CA THR A 447 22.67 -0.25 -0.29
C THR A 447 23.29 0.69 -1.32
N GLY A 448 22.99 1.99 -1.26
CA GLY A 448 23.45 2.99 -2.21
C GLY A 448 22.72 2.98 -3.56
N VAL A 449 21.90 1.97 -3.84
CA VAL A 449 21.12 1.90 -5.10
C VAL A 449 19.65 2.30 -4.91
N PHE A 450 19.15 2.25 -3.67
CA PHE A 450 17.84 2.78 -3.31
C PHE A 450 17.95 4.19 -2.75
N LEU A 451 17.29 5.13 -3.42
CA LEU A 451 17.22 6.53 -3.01
C LEU A 451 15.82 6.81 -2.42
N PRO A 452 15.67 6.83 -1.08
CA PRO A 452 14.42 7.22 -0.45
C PRO A 452 14.19 8.72 -0.62
N SER A 453 12.96 9.09 -0.93
CA SER A 453 12.49 10.46 -0.80
C SER A 453 11.50 10.58 0.36
N ALA A 454 12.00 11.03 1.52
CA ALA A 454 11.14 11.33 2.67
C ALA A 454 10.08 12.39 2.36
N LYS A 455 10.39 13.27 1.41
CA LYS A 455 9.61 14.43 1.00
C LYS A 455 8.44 14.10 0.08
N TYR A 456 8.63 13.09 -0.77
CA TYR A 456 7.66 12.69 -1.79
C TYR A 456 7.11 11.28 -1.57
N HIS A 457 7.46 10.64 -0.46
CA HIS A 457 7.05 9.30 -0.09
C HIS A 457 7.25 8.28 -1.22
N HIS A 458 8.38 8.33 -1.93
CA HIS A 458 8.75 7.35 -2.95
C HIS A 458 10.20 6.87 -2.77
N PHE A 459 10.50 5.74 -3.40
CA PHE A 459 11.84 5.18 -3.57
C PHE A 459 12.21 5.13 -5.04
N SER A 460 13.44 5.49 -5.36
CA SER A 460 14.03 5.29 -6.68
C SER A 460 15.12 4.24 -6.62
N LEU A 461 15.06 3.23 -7.49
CA LEU A 461 16.12 2.25 -7.70
C LEU A 461 16.95 2.66 -8.92
N VAL A 462 18.21 2.99 -8.68
CA VAL A 462 19.17 3.31 -9.73
C VAL A 462 19.72 2.00 -10.29
N MET A 463 19.31 1.63 -11.51
CA MET A 463 19.59 0.31 -12.07
C MET A 463 21.04 0.12 -12.50
N GLU A 464 21.71 1.16 -13.01
CA GLU A 464 23.08 1.03 -13.53
C GLU A 464 24.12 0.57 -12.49
N PRO A 465 24.23 1.19 -11.29
CA PRO A 465 25.14 0.69 -10.26
C PRO A 465 24.76 -0.71 -9.78
N PHE A 466 23.45 -1.00 -9.67
CA PHE A 466 22.96 -2.31 -9.27
C PHE A 466 23.37 -3.42 -10.26
N LEU A 467 23.15 -3.20 -11.57
CA LEU A 467 23.51 -4.16 -12.62
C LEU A 467 25.02 -4.38 -12.68
N THR A 468 25.79 -3.31 -12.53
CA THR A 468 27.26 -3.37 -12.50
C THR A 468 27.76 -4.26 -11.37
N ILE A 469 27.22 -4.11 -10.16
CA ILE A 469 27.60 -4.94 -9.00
C ILE A 469 27.16 -6.39 -9.19
N ARG A 470 25.92 -6.61 -9.66
CA ARG A 470 25.36 -7.97 -9.84
C ARG A 470 26.17 -8.82 -10.81
N TYR A 471 26.54 -8.25 -11.97
CA TYR A 471 27.21 -9.00 -13.04
C TYR A 471 28.74 -8.86 -13.01
N GLY A 472 29.26 -7.75 -12.49
CA GLY A 472 30.70 -7.45 -12.45
C GLY A 472 31.25 -6.89 -13.76
N HIS A 473 30.38 -6.49 -14.68
CA HIS A 473 30.66 -5.83 -15.96
C HIS A 473 29.45 -4.92 -16.28
N GLY A 474 29.59 -4.00 -17.25
CA GLY A 474 28.48 -3.16 -17.72
C GLY A 474 27.24 -4.00 -18.08
N PRO A 475 26.04 -3.41 -18.08
CA PRO A 475 24.78 -4.15 -18.12
C PRO A 475 24.74 -5.12 -19.32
N PRO A 476 24.45 -6.42 -19.12
CA PRO A 476 24.45 -7.40 -20.21
C PRO A 476 23.24 -7.28 -21.16
N PHE A 477 22.44 -6.20 -21.03
CA PHE A 477 21.19 -5.97 -21.75
C PHE A 477 21.19 -4.62 -22.45
N ASP A 478 20.47 -4.53 -23.58
CA ASP A 478 20.21 -3.29 -24.32
C ASP A 478 19.65 -2.18 -23.42
N HIS A 479 19.86 -0.92 -23.83
CA HIS A 479 19.65 0.34 -23.09
C HIS A 479 18.30 0.51 -22.33
N CYS A 480 17.29 -0.34 -22.55
CA CYS A 480 15.96 -0.26 -21.95
C CYS A 480 15.88 -0.61 -20.45
N TRP A 481 16.86 -1.35 -19.90
CA TRP A 481 16.88 -1.76 -18.47
C TRP A 481 17.71 -0.85 -17.55
N VAL A 482 18.37 0.18 -18.10
CA VAL A 482 19.29 1.07 -17.37
C VAL A 482 18.53 2.20 -16.64
N ASN A 483 17.25 2.39 -16.94
CA ASN A 483 16.47 3.48 -16.38
C ASN A 483 16.28 3.36 -14.86
N THR A 484 16.31 4.50 -14.19
CA THR A 484 15.93 4.60 -12.78
C THR A 484 14.43 4.39 -12.65
N HIS A 485 14.03 3.47 -11.78
CA HIS A 485 12.62 3.17 -11.55
C HIS A 485 12.18 3.77 -10.22
N THR A 486 11.00 4.40 -10.18
CA THR A 486 10.49 5.09 -8.99
C THR A 486 9.13 4.52 -8.58
N TRP A 487 8.97 4.21 -7.29
CA TRP A 487 7.74 3.65 -6.72
C TRP A 487 7.37 4.33 -5.41
N ASP A 488 6.08 4.34 -5.08
CA ASP A 488 5.59 4.82 -3.79
C ASP A 488 6.14 4.00 -2.61
N ASN A 489 6.41 4.66 -1.49
CA ASN A 489 6.92 4.03 -0.27
C ASN A 489 6.02 2.88 0.20
N SER A 490 4.69 3.01 0.09
CA SER A 490 3.75 1.95 0.46
C SER A 490 4.02 0.60 -0.22
N LEU A 491 4.68 0.62 -1.38
CA LEU A 491 5.05 -0.56 -2.15
C LEU A 491 6.41 -1.14 -1.77
N MET A 492 7.24 -0.44 -0.98
CA MET A 492 8.62 -0.86 -0.66
C MET A 492 8.65 -2.29 -0.12
N ARG A 493 7.85 -2.55 0.91
CA ARG A 493 7.81 -3.86 1.57
C ARG A 493 7.24 -4.98 0.70
N THR A 494 6.33 -4.68 -0.22
CA THR A 494 5.68 -5.70 -1.06
C THR A 494 6.40 -5.95 -2.39
N ARG A 495 7.18 -4.96 -2.87
CA ARG A 495 7.88 -5.02 -4.16
C ARG A 495 9.33 -5.47 -4.04
N PHE A 496 10.07 -5.08 -3.01
CA PHE A 496 11.52 -5.29 -2.98
C PHE A 496 11.98 -6.40 -2.04
N TYR A 497 11.37 -6.51 -0.87
CA TYR A 497 11.76 -7.53 0.09
C TYR A 497 11.18 -8.90 -0.24
N ARG A 498 12.04 -9.91 -0.18
CA ARG A 498 11.62 -11.31 -0.31
C ARG A 498 11.95 -12.12 0.93
N LYS A 499 13.23 -12.12 1.35
CA LYS A 499 13.67 -12.88 2.51
C LYS A 499 14.84 -12.20 3.24
N VAL A 500 14.84 -12.20 4.57
CA VAL A 500 16.01 -11.87 5.39
C VAL A 500 16.43 -13.13 6.14
N VAL A 501 17.68 -13.53 5.98
CA VAL A 501 18.30 -14.67 6.65
C VAL A 501 19.27 -14.13 7.69
N LEU A 502 19.11 -14.55 8.95
CA LEU A 502 19.99 -14.13 10.04
C LEU A 502 21.00 -15.22 10.37
N SER A 503 22.23 -14.80 10.62
CA SER A 503 23.29 -15.66 11.12
C SER A 503 22.97 -16.11 12.53
N SER A 504 23.23 -17.39 12.73
CA SER A 504 22.99 -18.10 13.97
C SER A 504 24.24 -18.01 14.84
N SER A 505 24.52 -16.84 15.42
CA SER A 505 25.63 -16.73 16.38
C SER A 505 25.22 -17.39 17.70
N SER A 506 25.59 -18.65 17.91
CA SER A 506 25.50 -19.33 19.22
C SER A 506 26.61 -18.90 20.19
N SER A 507 27.40 -17.87 19.87
CA SER A 507 28.64 -17.57 20.60
C SER A 507 28.83 -16.11 20.99
N SER A 508 27.92 -15.19 20.66
CA SER A 508 28.07 -13.80 21.10
C SER A 508 27.35 -13.58 22.42
N ARG A 509 28.11 -13.59 23.52
CA ARG A 509 27.81 -12.93 24.81
C ARG A 509 27.55 -11.41 24.69
N ARG A 510 27.21 -10.91 23.50
CA ARG A 510 26.93 -9.51 23.18
C ARG A 510 25.50 -9.41 22.66
N PRO A 511 24.58 -8.85 23.45
CA PRO A 511 23.25 -8.49 22.97
C PRO A 511 23.37 -7.61 21.71
N GLY A 512 22.59 -7.94 20.66
CA GLY A 512 22.53 -7.16 19.42
C GLY A 512 23.58 -7.49 18.34
N ALA A 513 24.41 -8.52 18.52
CA ALA A 513 25.29 -8.98 17.44
C ALA A 513 24.51 -9.75 16.36
N TYR A 514 24.68 -9.37 15.09
CA TYR A 514 24.03 -10.05 13.97
C TYR A 514 24.93 -10.06 12.73
N ALA A 515 24.71 -11.06 11.87
CA ALA A 515 25.00 -10.97 10.45
C ALA A 515 23.73 -11.35 9.70
N ALA A 516 23.43 -10.67 8.60
CA ALA A 516 22.19 -10.83 7.87
C ALA A 516 22.44 -10.85 6.36
N MET A 517 21.72 -11.72 5.66
CA MET A 517 21.64 -11.78 4.21
C MET A 517 20.22 -11.40 3.78
N LEU A 518 20.12 -10.34 2.98
CA LEU A 518 18.88 -9.84 2.42
C LEU A 518 18.73 -10.31 0.97
N LEU A 519 17.62 -10.98 0.69
CA LEU A 519 17.20 -11.40 -0.65
C LEU A 519 16.09 -10.50 -1.16
N TRP A 520 16.27 -10.02 -2.38
CA TRP A 520 15.33 -9.12 -3.03
C TRP A 520 14.31 -9.91 -3.85
N ARG A 521 13.39 -9.20 -4.50
CA ARG A 521 12.52 -9.77 -5.52
C ARG A 521 13.33 -10.53 -6.58
N ARG A 522 12.71 -11.52 -7.20
CA ARG A 522 13.35 -12.48 -8.13
C ARG A 522 14.04 -11.80 -9.32
N GLU A 523 13.51 -10.67 -9.76
CA GLU A 523 14.04 -9.88 -10.86
C GLU A 523 15.38 -9.23 -10.50
N LEU A 524 15.59 -8.94 -9.21
CA LEU A 524 16.74 -8.22 -8.67
C LEU A 524 17.81 -9.14 -8.05
N GLY A 525 17.86 -10.43 -8.39
CA GLY A 525 18.57 -11.54 -7.72
C GLY A 525 19.99 -11.42 -7.12
N ALA A 526 20.64 -10.26 -7.04
CA ALA A 526 21.79 -10.03 -6.18
C ALA A 526 21.37 -10.00 -4.69
N PRO A 527 22.07 -10.72 -3.80
CA PRO A 527 21.86 -10.59 -2.37
C PRO A 527 22.63 -9.38 -1.79
N ALA A 528 22.22 -8.92 -0.61
CA ALA A 528 22.95 -7.93 0.17
C ALA A 528 23.27 -8.47 1.57
N PHE A 529 24.39 -8.05 2.14
CA PHE A 529 24.84 -8.49 3.46
C PHE A 529 25.03 -7.30 4.40
N ALA A 530 24.70 -7.47 5.67
CA ALA A 530 24.96 -6.50 6.74
C ALA A 530 25.34 -7.23 8.03
N SER A 531 26.04 -6.55 8.93
CA SER A 531 26.34 -7.09 10.26
C SER A 531 26.28 -6.00 11.32
N SER A 532 26.24 -6.36 12.59
CA SER A 532 26.32 -5.41 13.70
C SER A 532 27.65 -4.63 13.72
N GLU A 533 28.72 -5.20 13.16
CA GLU A 533 30.03 -4.54 13.03
C GLU A 533 30.12 -3.60 11.82
N ASP A 534 29.30 -3.85 10.79
CA ASP A 534 29.22 -3.08 9.55
C ASP A 534 27.74 -2.94 9.16
N PRO A 535 27.03 -1.96 9.78
CA PRO A 535 25.58 -1.81 9.67
C PRO A 535 25.20 -1.09 8.37
N VAL A 536 25.68 -1.61 7.24
CA VAL A 536 25.42 -1.13 5.88
C VAL A 536 25.12 -2.36 5.02
N TRP A 537 24.01 -2.31 4.26
CA TRP A 537 23.71 -3.37 3.31
C TRP A 537 24.68 -3.32 2.12
N ARG A 538 25.62 -4.26 2.04
CA ARG A 538 26.55 -4.40 0.92
C ARG A 538 26.04 -5.42 -0.08
N LEU A 539 25.80 -4.98 -1.31
CA LEU A 539 25.46 -5.87 -2.42
C LEU A 539 26.62 -6.80 -2.74
N ALA A 540 26.31 -8.06 -3.02
CA ALA A 540 27.28 -9.04 -3.49
C ALA A 540 26.97 -9.50 -4.92
N ARG A 541 28.02 -9.85 -5.65
CA ARG A 541 27.93 -10.29 -7.04
C ARG A 541 27.21 -11.64 -7.11
N SER A 542 26.21 -11.75 -7.98
CA SER A 542 25.48 -13.00 -8.24
C SER A 542 24.92 -13.00 -9.67
N PRO A 543 25.68 -13.48 -10.65
CA PRO A 543 25.27 -13.49 -12.05
C PRO A 543 24.02 -14.36 -12.29
N ASP A 544 23.98 -15.53 -11.65
CA ASP A 544 22.88 -16.49 -11.76
C ASP A 544 21.64 -16.07 -10.94
N GLY A 545 21.81 -15.18 -9.94
CA GLY A 545 20.77 -14.70 -9.04
C GLY A 545 20.33 -15.74 -8.00
N VAL A 546 20.01 -15.28 -6.79
CA VAL A 546 19.66 -16.13 -5.65
C VAL A 546 18.14 -16.38 -5.59
N GLU A 547 17.71 -17.65 -5.54
CA GLU A 547 16.32 -18.10 -5.40
C GLU A 547 15.92 -18.34 -3.94
N ASP A 548 16.79 -18.90 -3.10
CA ASP A 548 16.56 -19.01 -1.65
C ASP A 548 17.89 -19.10 -0.92
N ALA A 549 17.90 -18.78 0.37
CA ALA A 549 19.08 -18.89 1.21
C ALA A 549 18.73 -19.29 2.65
N ILE A 550 19.70 -19.92 3.31
CA ILE A 550 19.66 -20.31 4.72
C ILE A 550 20.99 -19.97 5.39
N HIS A 551 20.99 -19.93 6.71
CA HIS A 551 22.21 -19.94 7.49
C HIS A 551 22.29 -21.24 8.26
N HIS A 552 23.41 -21.96 8.14
CA HIS A 552 23.65 -23.23 8.81
C HIS A 552 25.12 -23.33 9.20
N ASP A 553 25.40 -23.77 10.43
CA ASP A 553 26.76 -24.00 10.94
C ASP A 553 27.75 -22.85 10.71
N GLY A 554 27.30 -21.62 10.97
CA GLY A 554 28.14 -20.41 10.88
C GLY A 554 28.31 -19.85 9.46
N GLN A 555 27.66 -20.45 8.45
CA GLN A 555 27.80 -20.04 7.07
C GLN A 555 26.45 -19.83 6.37
N PHE A 556 26.41 -18.86 5.45
CA PHE A 556 25.27 -18.65 4.58
C PHE A 556 25.38 -19.55 3.35
N TYR A 557 24.28 -20.24 3.03
CA TYR A 557 24.15 -21.03 1.81
C TYR A 557 22.99 -20.51 0.99
N SER A 558 23.11 -20.56 -0.33
CA SER A 558 22.03 -20.18 -1.25
C SER A 558 21.86 -21.16 -2.39
N VAL A 559 20.64 -21.24 -2.92
CA VAL A 559 20.33 -21.88 -4.21
C VAL A 559 20.00 -20.81 -5.24
N SER A 560 20.60 -20.89 -6.42
CA SER A 560 20.41 -19.92 -7.51
C SER A 560 19.18 -20.22 -8.36
N TYR A 561 18.82 -19.30 -9.27
CA TYR A 561 17.76 -19.55 -10.26
C TYR A 561 18.05 -20.75 -11.15
N THR A 562 19.33 -21.04 -11.42
CA THR A 562 19.76 -22.17 -12.27
C THR A 562 19.94 -23.47 -11.49
N GLY A 563 19.71 -23.48 -10.17
CA GLY A 563 19.90 -24.65 -9.31
C GLY A 563 21.34 -24.86 -8.82
N LEU A 564 22.20 -23.84 -8.92
CA LEU A 564 23.54 -23.86 -8.30
C LEU A 564 23.40 -23.65 -6.80
N VAL A 565 24.08 -24.47 -5.99
CA VAL A 565 24.13 -24.27 -4.54
C VAL A 565 25.50 -23.71 -4.17
N GLU A 566 25.50 -22.59 -3.46
CA GLU A 566 26.68 -21.80 -3.15
C GLU A 566 26.80 -21.56 -1.64
N ALA A 567 28.01 -21.61 -1.12
CA ALA A 567 28.35 -21.11 0.21
C ALA A 567 28.94 -19.70 0.09
N TRP A 568 28.61 -18.84 1.04
CA TRP A 568 29.09 -17.46 1.06
C TRP A 568 30.11 -17.26 2.17
N GLU A 569 31.17 -16.54 1.84
CA GLU A 569 32.26 -16.20 2.74
C GLU A 569 32.47 -14.69 2.74
N ARG A 570 32.76 -14.15 3.93
CA ARG A 570 33.12 -12.74 4.09
C ARG A 570 34.63 -12.61 4.03
N ASP A 571 35.13 -11.82 3.10
CA ASP A 571 36.54 -11.47 3.05
C ASP A 571 36.92 -10.60 4.27
N ALA A 572 37.95 -11.02 5.01
CA ALA A 572 38.32 -10.40 6.27
C ALA A 572 38.86 -8.96 6.11
N VAL A 573 39.39 -8.63 4.93
CA VAL A 573 40.06 -7.34 4.68
C VAL A 573 39.10 -6.32 4.06
N SER A 574 38.40 -6.70 3.00
CA SER A 574 37.45 -5.84 2.28
C SER A 574 36.05 -5.85 2.88
N GLY A 575 35.70 -6.86 3.67
CA GLY A 575 34.35 -7.07 4.20
C GLY A 575 33.32 -7.48 3.13
N ALA A 576 33.76 -7.68 1.88
CA ALA A 576 32.93 -8.12 0.78
C ALA A 576 32.56 -9.60 0.92
N TYR A 577 31.37 -9.97 0.48
CA TYR A 577 30.94 -11.36 0.44
C TYR A 577 31.14 -11.95 -0.95
N THR A 578 31.72 -13.14 -1.01
CA THR A 578 31.91 -13.92 -2.23
C THR A 578 31.30 -15.30 -2.08
N SER A 579 30.85 -15.90 -3.19
CA SER A 579 30.23 -17.21 -3.20
C SER A 579 31.12 -18.26 -3.86
N THR A 580 31.05 -19.49 -3.37
CA THR A 580 31.69 -20.68 -3.97
C THR A 580 30.67 -21.79 -4.11
N ALA A 581 30.61 -22.43 -5.29
CA ALA A 581 29.74 -23.57 -5.51
C ALA A 581 30.16 -24.76 -4.63
N VAL A 582 29.20 -25.32 -3.87
CA VAL A 582 29.44 -26.46 -2.97
C VAL A 582 28.87 -27.78 -3.48
N ALA A 583 28.12 -27.73 -4.57
CA ALA A 583 27.53 -28.91 -5.21
C ALA A 583 27.44 -28.70 -6.74
N PRO A 584 27.39 -29.77 -7.54
CA PRO A 584 27.07 -29.66 -8.96
C PRO A 584 25.71 -28.99 -9.13
N ARG A 585 25.51 -28.32 -10.27
CA ARG A 585 24.24 -27.65 -10.57
C ARG A 585 23.12 -28.70 -10.62
N LEU A 586 22.06 -28.47 -9.84
CA LEU A 586 20.89 -29.35 -9.83
C LEU A 586 20.17 -29.26 -11.17
N ALA A 587 20.00 -30.39 -11.85
CA ALA A 587 19.20 -30.45 -13.07
C ALA A 587 17.72 -30.28 -12.69
N VAL A 588 17.10 -29.19 -13.14
CA VAL A 588 15.69 -28.91 -12.88
C VAL A 588 14.94 -28.91 -14.21
N GLU A 589 13.87 -29.70 -14.26
CA GLU A 589 12.92 -29.72 -15.38
C GLU A 589 12.13 -28.40 -15.39
N GLU A 590 12.68 -27.38 -16.05
CA GLU A 590 12.00 -26.11 -16.26
C GLU A 590 11.26 -26.11 -17.61
N HIS A 591 9.93 -26.05 -17.55
CA HIS A 591 9.11 -25.83 -18.73
C HIS A 591 9.02 -24.31 -18.97
N LYS A 592 9.44 -23.85 -20.15
CA LYS A 592 9.25 -22.45 -20.54
C LYS A 592 7.75 -22.17 -20.68
N LYS A 593 7.18 -21.40 -19.76
CA LYS A 593 5.84 -20.82 -19.96
C LYS A 593 5.90 -19.74 -21.05
N GLU A 594 4.79 -19.53 -21.77
CA GLU A 594 4.66 -18.58 -22.90
C GLU A 594 5.05 -17.12 -22.55
N HIS A 595 5.09 -16.77 -21.26
CA HIS A 595 5.42 -15.42 -20.76
C HIS A 595 6.74 -15.33 -19.96
N GLY A 596 7.58 -16.36 -19.98
CA GLY A 596 8.87 -16.35 -19.27
C GLY A 596 8.77 -16.51 -17.74
N GLU A 597 7.58 -16.81 -17.22
CA GLU A 597 7.38 -17.15 -15.80
C GLU A 597 8.00 -18.52 -15.45
N PRO A 598 8.53 -18.68 -14.22
CA PRO A 598 9.07 -19.96 -13.80
C PRO A 598 7.98 -21.04 -13.67
N SER A 599 8.34 -22.27 -14.02
CA SER A 599 7.51 -23.45 -13.77
C SER A 599 7.62 -23.98 -12.34
N CYS A 600 8.65 -23.55 -11.59
CA CYS A 600 8.90 -24.03 -10.23
C CYS A 600 9.62 -22.99 -9.35
N ARG A 601 9.63 -23.25 -8.04
CA ARG A 601 10.41 -22.52 -7.03
C ARG A 601 11.28 -23.46 -6.22
N LYS A 602 12.50 -23.02 -5.92
CA LYS A 602 13.53 -23.79 -5.21
C LYS A 602 13.69 -23.22 -3.80
N TYR A 603 13.66 -24.09 -2.79
CA TYR A 603 13.98 -23.76 -1.41
C TYR A 603 15.18 -24.57 -0.98
N LEU A 604 16.07 -23.94 -0.22
CA LEU A 604 17.22 -24.61 0.36
C LEU A 604 16.93 -24.91 1.83
N ALA A 605 17.23 -26.13 2.27
CA ALA A 605 17.15 -26.52 3.67
C ALA A 605 18.39 -27.34 4.05
N ALA A 606 18.77 -27.30 5.32
CA ALA A 606 19.83 -28.13 5.87
C ALA A 606 19.23 -29.05 6.93
N ALA A 607 19.48 -30.36 6.83
CA ALA A 607 19.10 -31.33 7.84
C ALA A 607 19.92 -31.15 9.13
N PRO A 608 19.50 -31.72 10.28
CA PRO A 608 20.21 -31.67 11.56
C PRO A 608 21.64 -32.29 11.63
N GLY A 609 22.43 -32.24 10.57
CA GLY A 609 23.80 -32.74 10.50
C GLY A 609 24.54 -32.23 9.26
N GLY A 610 24.25 -31.01 8.79
CA GLY A 610 24.95 -30.40 7.65
C GLY A 610 24.44 -30.80 6.27
N ARG A 611 23.66 -31.89 6.15
CA ARG A 611 23.23 -32.39 4.84
C ARG A 611 22.24 -31.43 4.16
N LEU A 612 22.65 -30.88 3.02
CA LEU A 612 21.85 -29.95 2.22
C LEU A 612 20.75 -30.66 1.44
N MET A 613 19.60 -30.00 1.35
CA MET A 613 18.41 -30.44 0.62
C MET A 613 17.84 -29.28 -0.20
N VAL A 614 17.46 -29.55 -1.45
CA VAL A 614 16.71 -28.60 -2.27
C VAL A 614 15.28 -29.12 -2.45
N VAL A 615 14.32 -28.33 -1.98
CA VAL A 615 12.88 -28.59 -2.18
C VAL A 615 12.40 -27.79 -3.38
N ILE A 616 11.87 -28.47 -4.39
CA ILE A 616 11.32 -27.84 -5.59
C ILE A 616 9.79 -27.92 -5.52
N LYS A 617 9.14 -26.76 -5.49
CA LYS A 617 7.69 -26.62 -5.62
C LYS A 617 7.33 -26.36 -7.09
N TYR A 618 6.56 -27.23 -7.71
CA TYR A 618 6.10 -27.07 -9.10
C TYR A 618 4.72 -26.42 -9.14
N TYR A 619 4.57 -25.43 -10.03
CA TYR A 619 3.31 -24.77 -10.30
C TYR A 619 2.48 -25.56 -11.31
N PRO A 620 1.14 -25.55 -11.23
CA PRO A 620 0.30 -26.31 -12.14
C PRO A 620 0.38 -25.72 -13.56
N GLU A 621 0.47 -26.58 -14.58
CA GLU A 621 0.49 -26.18 -15.99
C GLU A 621 -0.93 -25.92 -16.53
N GLN A 622 -1.10 -24.87 -17.33
CA GLN A 622 -2.36 -24.63 -18.04
C GLN A 622 -2.61 -25.78 -19.04
N GLY A 623 -3.65 -26.60 -18.80
CA GLY A 623 -4.11 -27.64 -19.71
C GLY A 623 -4.07 -29.09 -19.18
N ARG A 624 -3.42 -29.36 -18.03
CA ARG A 624 -3.52 -30.67 -17.36
C ARG A 624 -4.74 -30.71 -16.42
N ARG A 625 -5.47 -31.83 -16.43
CA ARG A 625 -6.66 -32.10 -15.58
C ARG A 625 -6.40 -32.06 -14.06
N SER A 626 -5.16 -31.92 -13.60
CA SER A 626 -4.80 -31.85 -12.18
C SER A 626 -4.24 -30.48 -11.83
N TRP A 627 -5.01 -29.70 -11.08
CA TRP A 627 -4.69 -28.35 -10.60
C TRP A 627 -3.85 -28.34 -9.30
N ALA A 628 -3.14 -29.44 -9.00
CA ALA A 628 -2.46 -29.62 -7.72
C ALA A 628 -0.97 -29.27 -7.79
N TRP A 629 -0.48 -28.53 -6.80
CA TRP A 629 0.95 -28.31 -6.59
C TRP A 629 1.65 -29.63 -6.26
N SER A 630 2.90 -29.77 -6.68
CA SER A 630 3.73 -30.92 -6.31
C SER A 630 5.07 -30.47 -5.77
N PHE A 631 5.66 -31.28 -4.91
CA PHE A 631 6.96 -31.03 -4.33
C PHE A 631 7.88 -32.21 -4.64
N LYS A 632 9.11 -31.89 -5.04
CA LYS A 632 10.20 -32.85 -5.14
C LYS A 632 11.33 -32.43 -4.20
N VAL A 633 11.96 -33.39 -3.55
CA VAL A 633 13.10 -33.13 -2.67
C VAL A 633 14.34 -33.79 -3.25
N HIS A 634 15.40 -33.00 -3.40
CA HIS A 634 16.71 -33.47 -3.80
C HIS A 634 17.65 -33.36 -2.61
N VAL A 635 18.27 -34.47 -2.25
CA VAL A 635 19.20 -34.53 -1.12
C VAL A 635 20.61 -34.65 -1.69
N LEU A 636 21.54 -33.86 -1.14
CA LEU A 636 22.95 -33.98 -1.49
C LEU A 636 23.51 -35.23 -0.81
N GLY A 637 23.94 -36.20 -1.61
CA GLY A 637 24.57 -37.42 -1.13
C GLY A 637 26.01 -37.18 -0.68
N ASP A 638 26.55 -38.13 0.08
CA ASP A 638 27.94 -38.09 0.54
C ASP A 638 28.95 -38.23 -0.64
N ASP A 639 28.46 -38.66 -1.81
CA ASP A 639 29.17 -38.66 -3.10
C ASP A 639 29.18 -37.28 -3.79
N GLY A 640 28.60 -36.26 -3.16
CA GLY A 640 28.50 -34.91 -3.70
C GLY A 640 27.50 -34.77 -4.85
N GLN A 641 26.63 -35.76 -5.07
CA GLN A 641 25.64 -35.75 -6.16
C GLN A 641 24.22 -35.56 -5.61
N TRP A 642 23.39 -34.88 -6.40
CA TRP A 642 21.97 -34.70 -6.08
C TRP A 642 21.18 -35.97 -6.36
N LYS A 643 20.37 -36.41 -5.38
CA LYS A 643 19.46 -37.55 -5.52
C LYS A 643 18.03 -37.10 -5.20
N GLU A 644 17.14 -37.21 -6.20
CA GLU A 644 15.69 -37.06 -5.94
C GLU A 644 15.25 -38.20 -5.02
N THR A 645 14.55 -37.87 -3.93
CA THR A 645 14.01 -38.85 -3.00
C THR A 645 12.59 -38.50 -2.58
N ARG A 646 11.81 -39.54 -2.29
CA ARG A 646 10.48 -39.44 -1.65
C ARG A 646 10.53 -39.78 -0.16
N ASP A 647 11.70 -40.18 0.32
CA ASP A 647 11.95 -40.55 1.71
C ASP A 647 13.13 -39.73 2.23
N ILE A 648 12.84 -38.90 3.22
CA ILE A 648 13.82 -38.06 3.94
C ILE A 648 14.02 -38.55 5.38
N GLY A 649 13.55 -39.76 5.71
CA GLY A 649 13.61 -40.35 7.04
C GLY A 649 12.70 -39.65 8.05
N ASP A 650 13.14 -39.58 9.30
CA ASP A 650 12.43 -38.94 10.42
C ASP A 650 12.54 -37.40 10.39
N LEU A 651 12.43 -36.81 9.20
CA LEU A 651 12.55 -35.38 8.96
C LEU A 651 11.27 -34.83 8.34
N ALA A 652 10.98 -33.56 8.61
CA ALA A 652 9.99 -32.77 7.93
C ALA A 652 10.61 -31.43 7.49
N VAL A 653 10.24 -30.95 6.30
CA VAL A 653 10.77 -29.68 5.78
C VAL A 653 9.66 -28.64 5.77
N PHE A 654 9.94 -27.46 6.31
CA PHE A 654 9.05 -26.32 6.31
C PHE A 654 9.57 -25.32 5.29
N VAL A 655 8.74 -24.91 4.35
CA VAL A 655 9.09 -23.95 3.30
C VAL A 655 8.05 -22.84 3.23
N GLY A 656 8.51 -21.63 2.94
CA GLY A 656 7.63 -20.47 2.87
C GLY A 656 8.38 -19.24 2.38
N MET A 657 7.68 -18.13 2.29
CA MET A 657 8.28 -16.87 1.87
C MET A 657 9.44 -16.42 2.78
N ASN A 658 9.28 -16.55 4.10
CA ASN A 658 10.18 -15.98 5.09
C ASN A 658 11.28 -16.94 5.57
N ASN A 659 11.07 -18.26 5.49
CA ASN A 659 11.99 -19.25 6.04
C ASN A 659 11.87 -20.61 5.35
N SER A 660 12.97 -21.35 5.37
CA SER A 660 13.10 -22.72 4.92
C SER A 660 13.95 -23.49 5.94
N LEU A 661 13.37 -24.50 6.58
CA LEU A 661 14.02 -25.24 7.66
C LEU A 661 13.68 -26.72 7.61
N CYS A 662 14.61 -27.55 8.09
CA CYS A 662 14.41 -28.99 8.25
C CYS A 662 14.37 -29.32 9.75
N VAL A 663 13.37 -30.10 10.17
CA VAL A 663 13.09 -30.39 11.57
C VAL A 663 13.03 -31.91 11.76
N PRO A 664 13.67 -32.46 12.80
CA PRO A 664 13.49 -33.87 13.17
C PRO A 664 12.10 -34.10 13.75
N THR A 665 11.44 -35.18 13.34
CA THR A 665 10.14 -35.60 13.85
C THR A 665 10.27 -36.54 15.05
N THR A 666 11.47 -37.06 15.33
CA THR A 666 11.78 -37.86 16.52
C THR A 666 11.42 -37.07 17.78
N GLY A 667 10.52 -37.62 18.61
CA GLY A 667 9.99 -36.94 19.80
C GLY A 667 8.93 -35.86 19.54
N ARG A 668 8.43 -35.73 18.29
CA ARG A 668 7.40 -34.77 17.87
C ARG A 668 6.30 -35.46 17.05
N PRO A 669 5.47 -36.33 17.65
CA PRO A 669 4.47 -37.12 16.92
C PRO A 669 3.42 -36.28 16.17
N GLN A 670 3.34 -34.98 16.47
CA GLN A 670 2.41 -34.04 15.83
C GLN A 670 2.91 -33.55 14.46
N ILE A 671 4.19 -33.74 14.16
CA ILE A 671 4.78 -33.43 12.85
C ILE A 671 4.98 -34.75 12.09
N GLU A 672 4.36 -34.86 10.91
CA GLU A 672 4.46 -36.06 10.08
C GLU A 672 5.85 -36.13 9.41
N ALA A 673 6.51 -37.27 9.55
CA ALA A 673 7.78 -37.56 8.88
C ALA A 673 7.58 -37.70 7.36
N GLY A 674 8.59 -37.31 6.57
CA GLY A 674 8.50 -37.40 5.10
C GLY A 674 7.53 -36.39 4.48
N CYS A 675 7.23 -35.29 5.18
CA CYS A 675 6.31 -34.26 4.71
C CYS A 675 6.99 -32.91 4.47
N VAL A 676 6.44 -32.17 3.50
CA VAL A 676 6.75 -30.76 3.26
C VAL A 676 5.58 -29.91 3.76
N TYR A 677 5.82 -29.12 4.78
CA TYR A 677 4.90 -28.11 5.29
C TYR A 677 5.16 -26.81 4.53
N TYR A 678 4.13 -26.22 3.93
CA TYR A 678 4.30 -25.04 3.09
C TYR A 678 3.37 -23.90 3.48
N THR A 679 3.85 -22.67 3.26
CA THR A 679 3.02 -21.45 3.22
C THR A 679 3.05 -20.83 1.82
N GLY A 680 2.21 -19.82 1.59
CA GLY A 680 2.25 -19.02 0.37
C GLY A 680 3.63 -18.40 0.16
N ASP A 681 4.09 -18.38 -1.08
CA ASP A 681 5.46 -18.07 -1.44
C ASP A 681 5.62 -16.76 -2.22
N GLU A 682 4.55 -16.24 -2.82
CA GLU A 682 4.58 -14.98 -3.57
C GLU A 682 3.73 -13.88 -2.93
N LEU A 683 4.32 -12.68 -2.81
CA LEU A 683 3.58 -11.43 -2.56
C LEU A 683 2.93 -10.87 -3.83
N GLY A 684 3.51 -11.16 -5.01
CA GLY A 684 3.25 -10.45 -6.26
C GLY A 684 2.00 -10.89 -7.02
N ALA A 685 1.46 -12.06 -6.74
CA ALA A 685 0.40 -12.65 -7.54
C ALA A 685 -0.93 -11.87 -7.50
N LEU A 686 -1.11 -10.91 -6.57
CA LEU A 686 -2.33 -10.09 -6.47
C LEU A 686 -2.22 -8.68 -7.09
N GLU A 687 -1.02 -8.16 -7.37
CA GLU A 687 -0.90 -6.89 -8.10
C GLU A 687 -0.96 -7.09 -9.61
N ALA A 688 -0.44 -8.20 -10.16
CA ALA A 688 -0.77 -8.61 -11.53
C ALA A 688 -2.28 -8.91 -11.70
N ARG A 689 -2.97 -9.27 -10.60
CA ARG A 689 -4.43 -9.45 -10.55
C ARG A 689 -5.23 -8.16 -10.39
N LYS A 690 -4.59 -7.00 -10.15
CA LYS A 690 -5.28 -5.70 -10.20
C LYS A 690 -5.32 -5.10 -11.60
N ASP A 691 -4.41 -5.52 -12.49
CA ASP A 691 -4.25 -4.92 -13.83
C ASP A 691 -4.57 -5.87 -15.01
N SER A 692 -4.95 -7.14 -14.79
CA SER A 692 -5.24 -8.11 -15.88
C SER A 692 -6.67 -8.65 -15.84
N TYR A 693 -7.45 -8.31 -16.88
CA TYR A 693 -8.85 -8.72 -17.12
C TYR A 693 -9.01 -10.04 -17.89
N LEU A 694 -7.99 -10.88 -17.94
CA LEU A 694 -8.07 -12.21 -18.54
C LEU A 694 -7.92 -13.27 -17.46
N TYR A 695 -8.97 -13.50 -16.67
CA TYR A 695 -9.38 -14.85 -16.23
C TYR A 695 -10.76 -14.76 -15.56
N SER A 696 -11.77 -15.23 -16.30
CA SER A 696 -13.09 -15.55 -15.78
C SER A 696 -12.98 -16.65 -14.74
N SER A 697 -13.72 -16.49 -13.64
CA SER A 697 -14.28 -17.60 -12.86
C SER A 697 -13.34 -18.79 -12.61
N SER A 698 -12.41 -18.67 -11.67
CA SER A 698 -12.13 -19.84 -10.84
C SER A 698 -13.12 -19.82 -9.69
N ARG A 699 -14.24 -20.51 -9.91
CA ARG A 699 -14.98 -21.18 -8.85
C ARG A 699 -14.16 -22.35 -8.25
N ASP A 700 -12.84 -22.33 -8.42
CA ASP A 700 -11.86 -23.36 -8.09
C ASP A 700 -10.76 -22.75 -7.20
N GLY A 701 -10.46 -23.42 -6.09
CA GLY A 701 -9.53 -22.98 -5.06
C GLY A 701 -8.08 -22.85 -5.53
N SER A 702 -7.72 -21.68 -6.09
CA SER A 702 -6.32 -21.30 -6.22
C SER A 702 -5.77 -20.93 -4.84
N ASP A 703 -5.15 -21.91 -4.20
CA ASP A 703 -4.55 -21.94 -2.86
C ASP A 703 -3.38 -20.93 -2.66
N GLN A 704 -3.31 -19.80 -3.37
CA GLN A 704 -2.15 -18.88 -3.33
C GLN A 704 -1.84 -18.23 -1.96
N GLY A 705 -2.74 -18.37 -0.97
CA GLY A 705 -2.52 -18.02 0.44
C GLY A 705 -2.58 -19.23 1.39
N ALA A 706 -2.46 -20.45 0.87
CA ALA A 706 -2.72 -21.68 1.62
C ALA A 706 -1.51 -22.13 2.44
N VAL A 707 -1.82 -22.52 3.67
CA VAL A 707 -0.94 -23.34 4.51
C VAL A 707 -1.37 -24.79 4.31
N GLY A 708 -0.41 -25.68 4.04
CA GLY A 708 -0.72 -27.10 3.82
C GLY A 708 0.46 -28.02 4.07
N VAL A 709 0.19 -29.31 3.92
CA VAL A 709 1.16 -30.39 4.14
C VAL A 709 1.17 -31.27 2.90
N TYR A 710 2.35 -31.57 2.37
CA TYR A 710 2.53 -32.47 1.24
C TYR A 710 3.25 -33.75 1.70
N SER A 711 2.64 -34.92 1.48
CA SER A 711 3.27 -36.22 1.72
C SER A 711 4.18 -36.56 0.54
N LEU A 712 5.49 -36.70 0.76
CA LEU A 712 6.44 -37.06 -0.29
C LEU A 712 6.25 -38.51 -0.77
N LYS A 713 5.90 -39.40 0.16
CA LYS A 713 5.68 -40.82 -0.12
C LYS A 713 4.43 -41.04 -0.97
N ASP A 714 3.33 -40.40 -0.59
CA ASP A 714 2.03 -40.59 -1.24
C ASP A 714 1.81 -39.62 -2.41
N GLY A 715 2.59 -38.55 -2.47
CA GLY A 715 2.44 -37.47 -3.46
C GLY A 715 1.15 -36.67 -3.28
N THR A 716 0.59 -36.63 -2.07
CA THR A 716 -0.73 -36.05 -1.79
C THR A 716 -0.63 -34.74 -1.01
N LEU A 717 -1.55 -33.81 -1.32
CA LEU A 717 -1.75 -32.58 -0.57
C LEU A 717 -2.80 -32.79 0.52
N LYS A 718 -2.43 -32.49 1.77
CA LYS A 718 -3.32 -32.46 2.93
C LYS A 718 -3.52 -31.02 3.37
N LYS A 719 -4.77 -30.67 3.68
CA LYS A 719 -5.10 -29.39 4.31
C LYS A 719 -4.85 -29.49 5.81
N MET A 720 -4.41 -28.39 6.44
CA MET A 720 -4.30 -28.31 7.89
C MET A 720 -5.68 -28.05 8.51
N GLU A 721 -6.45 -29.11 8.78
CA GLU A 721 -7.84 -29.03 9.25
C GLU A 721 -8.01 -28.26 10.57
N ALA A 722 -6.97 -28.25 11.42
CA ALA A 722 -6.94 -27.51 12.69
C ALA A 722 -7.02 -25.98 12.51
N LEU A 723 -6.85 -25.45 11.30
CA LEU A 723 -7.03 -24.03 10.98
C LEU A 723 -8.51 -23.64 10.71
N GLY A 724 -9.45 -24.60 10.68
CA GLY A 724 -10.88 -24.37 10.47
C GLY A 724 -11.37 -24.49 9.01
N LYS A 725 -12.70 -24.65 8.82
CA LYS A 725 -13.35 -24.96 7.52
C LYS A 725 -13.53 -23.80 6.55
N GLU A 726 -13.17 -22.57 6.93
CA GLU A 726 -13.07 -21.45 6.00
C GLU A 726 -11.59 -21.08 5.88
N GLN A 727 -10.90 -21.74 4.94
CA GLN A 727 -9.53 -21.39 4.57
C GLN A 727 -9.51 -19.95 4.06
N ARG A 728 -9.14 -19.03 4.95
CA ARG A 728 -8.89 -17.63 4.62
C ARG A 728 -7.73 -17.59 3.61
N SER A 729 -7.92 -16.89 2.50
CA SER A 729 -6.78 -16.45 1.70
C SER A 729 -6.04 -15.40 2.54
N PHE A 730 -4.93 -15.80 3.15
CA PHE A 730 -4.09 -14.89 3.93
C PHE A 730 -3.25 -14.01 2.99
N TYR A 731 -3.35 -12.68 3.15
CA TYR A 731 -2.45 -11.74 2.49
C TYR A 731 -1.92 -10.71 3.51
N PRO A 732 -0.59 -10.56 3.65
CA PRO A 732 0.50 -11.38 3.08
C PRO A 732 0.42 -12.88 3.47
N PRO A 733 1.26 -13.77 2.93
CA PRO A 733 1.28 -15.18 3.37
C PRO A 733 1.70 -15.32 4.85
N PRO A 734 1.21 -16.36 5.58
CA PRO A 734 1.68 -16.66 6.93
C PRO A 734 3.17 -17.01 6.95
N ALA A 735 3.83 -16.63 8.03
CA ALA A 735 5.26 -16.81 8.20
C ALA A 735 5.58 -17.95 9.19
N TRP A 736 6.61 -18.74 8.89
CA TRP A 736 7.14 -19.74 9.82
C TRP A 736 8.00 -19.08 10.89
N ILE A 737 7.86 -19.44 12.16
CA ILE A 737 8.81 -19.07 13.21
C ILE A 737 9.12 -20.29 14.07
N THR A 738 10.39 -20.50 14.41
CA THR A 738 10.74 -21.46 15.46
C THR A 738 10.97 -20.65 16.73
N PRO A 739 10.09 -20.75 17.74
CA PRO A 739 10.27 -20.04 18.99
C PRO A 739 11.53 -20.55 19.67
N SER A 740 12.39 -19.63 20.07
CA SER A 740 13.50 -19.90 20.97
C SER A 740 13.72 -18.68 21.83
N ILE A 741 14.21 -18.91 23.04
CA ILE A 741 14.74 -17.85 23.89
C ILE A 741 16.24 -17.77 23.61
N PRO A 742 16.77 -16.58 23.28
CA PRO A 742 18.18 -16.39 22.97
C PRO A 742 19.08 -16.48 24.19
#